data_AF-A0A554G4X4-F1
#
_entry.id   AF-A0A554G4X4-F1
#
_cell.length_a   1.000
_cell.length_b   1.000
_cell.length_c   1.000
_cell.angle_alpha   90.00
_cell.angle_beta   90.00
_cell.angle_gamma   90.00
#
_symmetry.space_group_name_H-M   'P 1'
#
loop_
_entity.id
_entity.type
_entity.pdbx_description
1 polymer ?
#
loop_
_entity_poly.entity_id
_entity_poly.type
_entity_poly.pdbx_seq_one_letter_code
_entity_poly.pdbx_strand_id
1 'polypeptide(L)'
;MNELRATVAKHKATVQGFGSGITPRLTTAKGEVEALVQGVVEQVAALRPTVDGTLGKLLTQVNAVNVTVADPSSRFQALAAEVQGHQQALTAASTKARTSAESLGKEATAKSQGLEAQAKASAESSQGQLTAIQQQVAQRCDADKQSFDAKLAQRKGSKADTDARRAQGYALIDQTRSGLTEDLQGVGTTIAAALSAVLVRLAAARDSATARSTQLSSALDGVVNDPVRALTALHEEIVKAGKTTKDAHQQQQGALETQRKTLASQVKAAAVAAAGIVDPLDTQVAPSLTAGKTQAAGTLDALGKTVGGQVTSVTAQLTAVEQLIEQVQKNIEGAITQVSTTLDGLVQGALTAVESVKAPLKQTLEAAFATLDTLVASISALKQQVMALFELLPQKLEQLQTLFQQLVGSLEALLERAMGLLEAIPAADLPKPLVNPAVQGISQVVGQITTQLGTLSSQVGTQLQTVQKTIVSQVETVQTQAQTQIDTATEQVVSQMGTLTQSILQGIEQASAQVGRILAAAVTQIDTVKTQGVQQIQAMKQQVAARVTPLDTQVPQRLQALEAQVGSGIDAAVQAMQTTRDTAEGQVTSAKGQLDAHLNSTNTSTTAALKSLETARASAETSLMSQVDKALAALKQRAEGLKTGAQAQVDAVTTNATTSKPQLLSPLDAIGAQLQAGAFAKPVGAANGRVTSALQALGPRLDALAT
;
A
#
# COMPACT_ATOMS: atom_id res chain seq x y z
N MET A 1 -14.93 -48.79 35.81
CA MET A 1 -13.96 -47.71 36.07
C MET A 1 -12.98 -47.57 34.91
N ASN A 2 -12.32 -48.64 34.46
CA ASN A 2 -11.38 -48.59 33.31
C ASN A 2 -12.01 -48.06 32.01
N GLU A 3 -13.24 -48.46 31.69
CA GLU A 3 -13.97 -47.93 30.53
C GLU A 3 -14.17 -46.41 30.61
N LEU A 4 -14.51 -45.88 31.79
CA LEU A 4 -14.70 -44.44 32.00
C LEU A 4 -13.38 -43.65 31.83
N ARG A 5 -12.23 -44.22 32.23
CA ARG A 5 -10.91 -43.61 31.97
C ARG A 5 -10.57 -43.60 30.47
N ALA A 6 -10.83 -44.70 29.78
CA ALA A 6 -10.56 -44.80 28.34
C ALA A 6 -11.38 -43.75 27.56
N THR A 7 -12.63 -43.51 27.94
CA THR A 7 -13.47 -42.44 27.37
C THR A 7 -12.87 -41.05 27.58
N VAL A 8 -12.43 -40.72 28.80
CA VAL A 8 -11.80 -39.41 29.08
C VAL A 8 -10.49 -39.22 28.30
N ALA A 9 -9.65 -40.27 28.22
CA ALA A 9 -8.40 -40.24 27.46
C ALA A 9 -8.63 -40.03 25.96
N LYS A 10 -9.66 -40.68 25.38
CA LYS A 10 -10.07 -40.48 23.99
C LYS A 10 -10.45 -39.02 23.73
N HIS A 11 -11.30 -38.44 24.58
CA HIS A 11 -11.72 -37.02 24.45
C HIS A 11 -10.54 -36.06 24.57
N LYS A 12 -9.58 -36.34 25.46
CA LYS A 12 -8.36 -35.53 25.63
C LYS A 12 -7.50 -35.52 24.37
N ALA A 13 -7.30 -36.68 23.75
CA ALA A 13 -6.58 -36.79 22.49
C ALA A 13 -7.28 -36.03 21.34
N THR A 14 -8.62 -36.11 21.27
CA THR A 14 -9.40 -35.36 20.27
C THR A 14 -9.26 -33.83 20.45
N VAL A 15 -9.32 -33.33 21.69
CA VAL A 15 -9.16 -31.90 21.99
C VAL A 15 -7.75 -31.40 21.65
N GLN A 16 -6.71 -32.19 21.91
CA GLN A 16 -5.33 -31.87 21.55
C GLN A 16 -5.11 -31.85 20.03
N GLY A 17 -5.67 -32.84 19.31
CA GLY A 17 -5.64 -32.89 17.85
C GLY A 17 -6.26 -31.64 17.23
N PHE A 18 -7.45 -31.25 17.70
CA PHE A 18 -8.10 -30.01 17.29
C PHE A 18 -7.23 -28.77 17.55
N GLY A 19 -6.69 -28.62 18.78
CA GLY A 19 -5.79 -27.53 19.14
C GLY A 19 -4.58 -27.37 18.20
N SER A 20 -3.94 -28.49 17.84
CA SER A 20 -2.77 -28.48 16.95
C SER A 20 -3.10 -28.08 15.50
N GLY A 21 -4.32 -28.36 15.02
CA GLY A 21 -4.76 -28.05 13.66
C GLY A 21 -5.13 -26.58 13.42
N ILE A 22 -5.33 -25.78 14.49
CA ILE A 22 -5.76 -24.38 14.37
C ILE A 22 -4.62 -23.45 13.94
N THR A 23 -3.43 -23.63 14.51
CA THR A 23 -2.25 -22.79 14.24
C THR A 23 -1.88 -22.72 12.75
N PRO A 24 -1.75 -23.84 12.00
CA PRO A 24 -1.45 -23.78 10.58
C PRO A 24 -2.56 -23.10 9.77
N ARG A 25 -3.84 -23.31 10.12
CA ARG A 25 -4.97 -22.64 9.44
C ARG A 25 -4.93 -21.12 9.59
N LEU A 26 -4.68 -20.63 10.81
CA LEU A 26 -4.53 -19.20 11.07
C LEU A 26 -3.32 -18.60 10.34
N THR A 27 -2.23 -19.37 10.19
CA THR A 27 -1.04 -18.94 9.47
C THR A 27 -1.30 -18.80 7.97
N THR A 28 -1.98 -19.77 7.36
CA THR A 28 -2.42 -19.69 5.95
C THR A 28 -3.31 -18.48 5.73
N ALA A 29 -4.30 -18.25 6.59
CA ALA A 29 -5.19 -17.08 6.49
C ALA A 29 -4.44 -15.75 6.58
N LYS A 30 -3.40 -15.65 7.44
CA LYS A 30 -2.53 -14.47 7.48
C LYS A 30 -1.78 -14.28 6.16
N GLY A 31 -1.22 -15.34 5.58
CA GLY A 31 -0.55 -15.27 4.28
C GLY A 31 -1.47 -14.81 3.14
N GLU A 32 -2.72 -15.28 3.13
CA GLU A 32 -3.73 -14.84 2.16
C GLU A 32 -4.05 -13.34 2.31
N VAL A 33 -4.22 -12.86 3.55
CA VAL A 33 -4.41 -11.42 3.86
C VAL A 33 -3.22 -10.59 3.36
N GLU A 34 -1.99 -11.08 3.48
CA GLU A 34 -0.80 -10.38 2.99
C GLU A 34 -0.74 -10.29 1.46
N ALA A 35 -1.04 -11.40 0.77
CA ALA A 35 -1.05 -11.44 -0.70
C ALA A 35 -2.09 -10.48 -1.30
N LEU A 36 -3.25 -10.33 -0.67
CA LEU A 36 -4.31 -9.40 -1.10
C LEU A 36 -3.86 -7.93 -1.09
N VAL A 37 -2.96 -7.55 -0.17
CA VAL A 37 -2.44 -6.17 -0.08
C VAL A 37 -1.40 -5.89 -1.15
N GLN A 38 -0.47 -6.82 -1.35
CA GLN A 38 0.72 -6.60 -2.19
C GLN A 38 0.36 -6.23 -3.63
N GLY A 39 -0.63 -6.92 -4.22
CA GLY A 39 -1.02 -6.70 -5.62
C GLY A 39 -1.53 -5.27 -5.91
N VAL A 40 -2.21 -4.64 -4.96
CA VAL A 40 -2.72 -3.26 -5.15
C VAL A 40 -1.61 -2.23 -4.96
N VAL A 41 -0.69 -2.45 -4.01
CA VAL A 41 0.45 -1.56 -3.77
C VAL A 41 1.36 -1.47 -5.00
N GLU A 42 1.60 -2.59 -5.68
CA GLU A 42 2.38 -2.62 -6.92
C GLU A 42 1.72 -1.83 -8.05
N GLN A 43 0.39 -1.89 -8.17
CA GLN A 43 -0.35 -1.09 -9.16
C GLN A 43 -0.23 0.42 -8.89
N VAL A 44 -0.34 0.84 -7.62
CA VAL A 44 -0.15 2.26 -7.25
C VAL A 44 1.26 2.73 -7.58
N ALA A 45 2.28 1.93 -7.24
CA ALA A 45 3.69 2.27 -7.48
C ALA A 45 4.02 2.46 -8.97
N ALA A 46 3.30 1.80 -9.88
CA ALA A 46 3.52 1.89 -11.32
C ALA A 46 2.91 3.15 -11.98
N LEU A 47 1.99 3.87 -11.31
CA LEU A 47 1.29 5.01 -11.90
C LEU A 47 2.21 6.22 -12.09
N ARG A 48 2.99 6.60 -11.08
CA ARG A 48 3.83 7.81 -11.10
C ARG A 48 4.88 7.79 -12.23
N PRO A 49 5.68 6.71 -12.40
CA PRO A 49 6.64 6.64 -13.51
C PRO A 49 6.00 6.75 -14.90
N THR A 50 4.78 6.22 -15.06
CA THR A 50 4.04 6.26 -16.32
C THR A 50 3.59 7.70 -16.66
N VAL A 51 3.08 8.42 -15.66
CA VAL A 51 2.69 9.83 -15.77
C VAL A 51 3.91 10.70 -16.12
N ASP A 52 4.99 10.58 -15.34
CA ASP A 52 6.21 11.36 -15.51
C ASP A 52 6.85 11.10 -16.88
N GLY A 53 6.89 9.84 -17.32
CA GLY A 53 7.40 9.47 -18.64
C GLY A 53 6.58 10.07 -19.79
N THR A 54 5.26 10.13 -19.66
CA THR A 54 4.37 10.68 -20.70
C THR A 54 4.48 12.20 -20.78
N LEU A 55 4.37 12.90 -19.65
CA LEU A 55 4.43 14.36 -19.61
C LEU A 55 5.84 14.89 -19.86
N GLY A 56 6.88 14.15 -19.46
CA GLY A 56 8.27 14.46 -19.78
C GLY A 56 8.56 14.42 -21.29
N LYS A 57 7.99 13.45 -22.02
CA LYS A 57 8.08 13.40 -23.48
C LYS A 57 7.39 14.60 -24.13
N LEU A 58 6.17 14.95 -23.68
CA LEU A 58 5.45 16.12 -24.18
C LEU A 58 6.23 17.42 -23.94
N LEU A 59 6.76 17.61 -22.73
CA LEU A 59 7.55 18.79 -22.42
C LEU A 59 8.82 18.87 -23.30
N THR A 60 9.44 17.73 -23.59
CA THR A 60 10.59 17.66 -24.51
C THR A 60 10.20 18.07 -25.92
N GLN A 61 9.07 17.60 -26.44
CA GLN A 61 8.55 18.00 -27.76
C GLN A 61 8.24 19.50 -27.82
N VAL A 62 7.60 20.05 -26.79
CA VAL A 62 7.33 21.49 -26.68
C VAL A 62 8.61 22.31 -26.62
N ASN A 63 9.66 21.79 -25.98
CA ASN A 63 10.93 22.48 -25.92
C ASN A 63 11.71 22.42 -27.24
N ALA A 64 11.54 21.35 -28.01
CA ALA A 64 12.24 21.11 -29.28
C ALA A 64 11.59 21.79 -30.49
N VAL A 65 10.33 22.25 -30.38
CA VAL A 65 9.63 22.87 -31.51
C VAL A 65 10.36 24.13 -31.98
N ASN A 66 10.68 24.16 -33.27
CA ASN A 66 11.37 25.30 -33.86
C ASN A 66 10.40 26.46 -34.05
N VAL A 67 10.65 27.56 -33.34
CA VAL A 67 9.89 28.82 -33.43
C VAL A 67 10.68 29.95 -34.11
N THR A 68 11.82 29.63 -34.72
CA THR A 68 12.71 30.64 -35.32
C THR A 68 12.19 31.09 -36.68
N VAL A 69 12.00 32.40 -36.84
CA VAL A 69 11.63 33.05 -38.12
C VAL A 69 12.90 33.63 -38.75
N ALA A 70 13.06 33.50 -40.07
CA ALA A 70 14.19 34.12 -40.79
C ALA A 70 14.13 35.66 -40.69
N ASP A 71 15.27 36.32 -40.50
CA ASP A 71 15.38 37.79 -40.50
C ASP A 71 15.75 38.31 -41.90
N PRO A 72 14.82 38.95 -42.63
CA PRO A 72 15.09 39.48 -43.96
C PRO A 72 15.67 40.92 -43.96
N SER A 73 15.92 41.53 -42.80
CA SER A 73 16.33 42.94 -42.71
C SER A 73 17.66 43.27 -43.42
N SER A 74 18.57 42.30 -43.52
CA SER A 74 19.84 42.43 -44.25
C SER A 74 19.65 42.76 -45.73
N ARG A 75 18.51 42.39 -46.32
CA ARG A 75 18.19 42.68 -47.73
C ARG A 75 18.00 44.18 -47.98
N PHE A 76 17.51 44.93 -46.99
CA PHE A 76 17.43 46.39 -47.07
C PHE A 76 18.82 47.03 -47.03
N GLN A 77 19.77 46.47 -46.27
CA GLN A 77 21.14 46.97 -46.27
C GLN A 77 21.81 46.81 -47.64
N ALA A 78 21.57 45.69 -48.32
CA ALA A 78 22.06 45.47 -49.68
C ALA A 78 21.47 46.49 -50.67
N LEU A 79 20.16 46.76 -50.59
CA LEU A 79 19.52 47.77 -51.44
C LEU A 79 20.02 49.19 -51.11
N ALA A 80 20.23 49.51 -49.82
CA ALA A 80 20.76 50.81 -49.41
C ALA A 80 22.16 51.07 -50.00
N ALA A 81 23.01 50.04 -50.04
CA ALA A 81 24.33 50.08 -50.68
C ALA A 81 24.20 50.24 -52.21
N GLU A 82 23.24 49.57 -52.85
CA GLU A 82 22.96 49.72 -54.29
C GLU A 82 22.55 51.18 -54.63
N VAL A 83 21.67 51.79 -53.84
CA VAL A 83 21.24 53.19 -53.99
C VAL A 83 22.40 54.16 -53.79
N GLN A 84 23.27 53.92 -52.80
CA GLN A 84 24.48 54.72 -52.61
C GLN A 84 25.42 54.61 -53.82
N GLY A 85 25.53 53.42 -54.42
CA GLY A 85 26.27 53.22 -55.67
C GLY A 85 25.69 54.00 -56.84
N HIS A 86 24.36 54.10 -56.95
CA HIS A 86 23.70 54.93 -57.98
C HIS A 86 24.02 56.42 -57.80
N GLN A 87 24.01 56.91 -56.56
CA GLN A 87 24.38 58.29 -56.25
C GLN A 87 25.80 58.60 -56.71
N GLN A 88 26.77 57.74 -56.37
CA GLN A 88 28.17 57.90 -56.78
C GLN A 88 28.34 57.88 -58.30
N ALA A 89 27.65 56.97 -59.00
CA ALA A 89 27.68 56.88 -60.45
C ALA A 89 27.14 58.16 -61.12
N LEU A 90 26.03 58.70 -60.62
CA LEU A 90 25.44 59.92 -61.16
C LEU A 90 26.33 61.14 -60.93
N THR A 91 26.93 61.27 -59.73
CA THR A 91 27.91 62.34 -59.44
C THR A 91 29.13 62.25 -60.35
N ALA A 92 29.64 61.04 -60.60
CA ALA A 92 30.77 60.84 -61.52
C ALA A 92 30.41 61.21 -62.97
N ALA A 93 29.24 60.80 -63.44
CA ALA A 93 28.73 61.15 -64.77
C ALA A 93 28.57 62.67 -64.94
N SER A 94 27.97 63.33 -63.94
CA SER A 94 27.84 64.79 -63.88
C SER A 94 29.19 65.50 -63.95
N THR A 95 30.16 65.04 -63.16
CA THR A 95 31.51 65.63 -63.13
C THR A 95 32.18 65.54 -64.51
N LYS A 96 32.05 64.40 -65.19
CA LYS A 96 32.55 64.21 -66.55
C LYS A 96 31.86 65.15 -67.54
N ALA A 97 30.53 65.23 -67.50
CA ALA A 97 29.75 66.12 -68.35
C ALA A 97 30.10 67.60 -68.13
N ARG A 98 30.28 68.00 -66.87
CA ARG A 98 30.66 69.36 -66.49
C ARG A 98 32.04 69.72 -67.03
N THR A 99 33.00 68.80 -66.91
CA THR A 99 34.35 68.97 -67.49
C THR A 99 34.27 69.21 -69.00
N SER A 100 33.43 68.46 -69.71
CA SER A 100 33.19 68.66 -71.14
C SER A 100 32.57 70.03 -71.46
N ALA A 101 31.58 70.46 -70.68
CA ALA A 101 30.95 71.77 -70.85
C ALA A 101 31.95 72.93 -70.63
N GLU A 102 32.70 72.88 -69.53
CA GLU A 102 33.72 73.89 -69.18
C GLU A 102 34.86 73.96 -70.20
N SER A 103 35.19 72.83 -70.86
CA SER A 103 36.22 72.80 -71.91
C SER A 103 35.90 73.70 -73.09
N LEU A 104 34.60 73.92 -73.40
CA LEU A 104 34.16 74.78 -74.50
C LEU A 104 34.58 76.23 -74.29
N GLY A 105 34.31 76.76 -73.09
CA GLY A 105 34.67 78.14 -72.74
C GLY A 105 36.19 78.32 -72.66
N LYS A 106 36.91 77.34 -72.10
CA LYS A 106 38.38 77.35 -72.01
C LYS A 106 39.03 77.34 -73.39
N GLU A 107 38.57 76.48 -74.30
CA GLU A 107 39.09 76.36 -75.66
C GLU A 107 38.79 77.62 -76.49
N ALA A 108 37.56 78.14 -76.43
CA ALA A 108 37.20 79.37 -77.12
C ALA A 108 38.01 80.58 -76.62
N THR A 109 38.25 80.66 -75.31
CA THR A 109 39.09 81.72 -74.70
C THR A 109 40.53 81.62 -75.19
N ALA A 110 41.14 80.44 -75.12
CA ALA A 110 42.52 80.23 -75.57
C ALA A 110 42.68 80.56 -77.07
N LYS A 111 41.75 80.09 -77.90
CA LYS A 111 41.76 80.34 -79.35
C LYS A 111 41.55 81.82 -79.68
N SER A 112 40.62 82.49 -79.01
CA SER A 112 40.37 83.93 -79.18
C SER A 112 41.60 84.77 -78.81
N GLN A 113 42.25 84.46 -77.67
CA GLN A 113 43.48 85.12 -77.25
C GLN A 113 44.64 84.92 -78.24
N GLY A 114 44.80 83.70 -78.77
CA GLY A 114 45.81 83.42 -79.81
C GLY A 114 45.58 84.22 -81.09
N LEU A 115 44.33 84.29 -81.55
CA LEU A 115 43.96 85.07 -82.74
C LEU A 115 44.06 86.57 -82.52
N GLU A 116 43.76 87.06 -81.31
CA GLU A 116 43.94 88.46 -80.94
C GLU A 116 45.42 88.85 -81.01
N ALA A 117 46.31 88.02 -80.46
CA ALA A 117 47.76 88.24 -80.56
C ALA A 117 48.22 88.23 -82.03
N GLN A 118 47.73 87.29 -82.83
CA GLN A 118 48.02 87.22 -84.27
C GLN A 118 47.52 88.47 -85.03
N ALA A 119 46.31 88.93 -84.74
CA ALA A 119 45.73 90.10 -85.39
C ALA A 119 46.52 91.37 -85.09
N LYS A 120 46.89 91.59 -83.82
CA LYS A 120 47.72 92.72 -83.37
C LYS A 120 49.08 92.70 -84.07
N ALA A 121 49.79 91.57 -84.03
CA ALA A 121 51.09 91.44 -84.68
C ALA A 121 51.02 91.66 -86.20
N SER A 122 49.97 91.15 -86.86
CA SER A 122 49.80 91.34 -88.31
C SER A 122 49.47 92.80 -88.67
N ALA A 123 48.63 93.47 -87.89
CA ALA A 123 48.32 94.89 -88.08
C ALA A 123 49.55 95.77 -87.84
N GLU A 124 50.32 95.51 -86.78
CA GLU A 124 51.58 96.20 -86.48
C GLU A 124 52.59 96.03 -87.63
N SER A 125 52.75 94.82 -88.15
CA SER A 125 53.62 94.56 -89.32
C SER A 125 53.15 95.34 -90.56
N SER A 126 51.85 95.38 -90.84
CA SER A 126 51.29 96.13 -91.96
C SER A 126 51.45 97.65 -91.79
N GLN A 127 51.32 98.17 -90.56
CA GLN A 127 51.56 99.57 -90.26
C GLN A 127 53.05 99.95 -90.38
N GLY A 128 53.95 99.05 -89.99
CA GLY A 128 55.39 99.19 -90.24
C GLY A 128 55.71 99.26 -91.74
N GLN A 129 55.06 98.43 -92.56
CA GLN A 129 55.19 98.47 -94.02
C GLN A 129 54.67 99.78 -94.63
N LEU A 130 53.52 100.30 -94.17
CA LEU A 130 53.02 101.62 -94.62
C LEU A 130 53.99 102.74 -94.28
N THR A 131 54.58 102.71 -93.09
CA THR A 131 55.58 103.69 -92.66
C THR A 131 56.81 103.64 -93.58
N ALA A 132 57.25 102.44 -93.96
CA ALA A 132 58.34 102.27 -94.93
C ALA A 132 57.97 102.81 -96.33
N ILE A 133 56.76 102.55 -96.82
CA ILE A 133 56.27 103.09 -98.10
C ILE A 133 56.20 104.62 -98.05
N GLN A 134 55.73 105.21 -96.94
CA GLN A 134 55.70 106.66 -96.77
C GLN A 134 57.09 107.28 -96.80
N GLN A 135 58.08 106.63 -96.17
CA GLN A 135 59.48 107.04 -96.25
C GLN A 135 60.01 106.94 -97.69
N GLN A 136 59.66 105.89 -98.44
CA GLN A 136 60.01 105.76 -99.85
C GLN A 136 59.40 106.86 -100.72
N VAL A 137 58.13 107.23 -100.49
CA VAL A 137 57.47 108.37 -101.17
C VAL A 137 58.25 109.65 -100.90
N ALA A 138 58.59 109.95 -99.64
CA ALA A 138 59.36 111.12 -99.28
C ALA A 138 60.71 111.16 -100.01
N GLN A 139 61.48 110.07 -99.93
CA GLN A 139 62.78 109.95 -100.60
C GLN A 139 62.67 110.09 -102.12
N ARG A 140 61.65 109.49 -102.74
CA ARG A 140 61.49 109.53 -104.20
C ARG A 140 61.08 110.92 -104.67
N CYS A 141 60.15 111.58 -103.98
CA CYS A 141 59.78 112.96 -104.28
C CYS A 141 60.96 113.92 -104.10
N ASP A 142 61.81 113.73 -103.08
CA ASP A 142 63.01 114.54 -102.88
C ASP A 142 64.04 114.29 -104.02
N ALA A 143 64.20 113.04 -104.47
CA ALA A 143 65.03 112.70 -105.63
C ALA A 143 64.47 113.27 -106.95
N ASP A 144 63.15 113.23 -107.14
CA ASP A 144 62.49 113.81 -108.31
C ASP A 144 62.63 115.34 -108.33
N LYS A 145 62.62 116.02 -107.17
CA LYS A 145 62.95 117.47 -107.06
C LYS A 145 64.38 117.74 -107.54
N GLN A 146 65.36 117.00 -107.02
CA GLN A 146 66.76 117.15 -107.42
C GLN A 146 66.97 116.89 -108.92
N SER A 147 66.35 115.84 -109.46
CA SER A 147 66.38 115.52 -110.89
C SER A 147 65.72 116.61 -111.75
N PHE A 148 64.57 117.13 -111.32
CA PHE A 148 63.87 118.22 -112.00
C PHE A 148 64.69 119.53 -112.00
N ASP A 149 65.35 119.88 -110.89
CA ASP A 149 66.27 121.02 -110.83
C ASP A 149 67.46 120.86 -111.78
N ALA A 150 68.04 119.66 -111.84
CA ALA A 150 69.13 119.37 -112.77
C ALA A 150 68.70 119.55 -114.24
N LYS A 151 67.46 119.15 -114.59
CA LYS A 151 66.90 119.35 -115.94
C LYS A 151 66.62 120.83 -116.22
N LEU A 152 66.06 121.57 -115.27
CA LEU A 152 65.82 123.02 -115.42
C LEU A 152 67.12 123.82 -115.57
N ALA A 153 68.21 123.40 -114.92
CA ALA A 153 69.53 124.04 -115.07
C ALA A 153 70.10 123.97 -116.50
N GLN A 154 69.64 123.01 -117.32
CA GLN A 154 70.09 122.82 -118.70
C GLN A 154 69.22 123.56 -119.73
N ARG A 155 68.14 124.22 -119.30
CA ARG A 155 67.17 124.89 -120.17
C ARG A 155 67.67 126.26 -120.64
N LYS A 156 67.42 126.60 -121.92
CA LYS A 156 67.67 127.94 -122.49
C LYS A 156 66.40 128.79 -122.40
N GLY A 157 66.34 129.73 -121.45
CA GLY A 157 65.18 130.61 -121.23
C GLY A 157 65.49 131.74 -120.23
N SER A 158 64.52 132.60 -119.91
CA SER A 158 64.71 133.67 -118.92
C SER A 158 64.75 133.09 -117.49
N LYS A 159 65.49 133.75 -116.58
CA LYS A 159 65.57 133.34 -115.18
C LYS A 159 64.19 133.31 -114.51
N ALA A 160 63.33 134.28 -114.81
CA ALA A 160 61.96 134.36 -114.30
C ALA A 160 61.06 133.19 -114.76
N ASP A 161 61.16 132.75 -116.02
CA ASP A 161 60.39 131.60 -116.54
C ASP A 161 60.88 130.28 -115.96
N THR A 162 62.19 130.14 -115.74
CA THR A 162 62.79 128.95 -115.11
C THR A 162 62.41 128.84 -113.62
N ASP A 163 62.40 129.96 -112.90
CA ASP A 163 61.97 130.00 -111.49
C ASP A 163 60.46 129.75 -111.35
N ALA A 164 59.63 130.25 -112.28
CA ALA A 164 58.20 129.97 -112.32
C ALA A 164 57.90 128.48 -112.59
N ARG A 165 58.62 127.85 -113.52
CA ARG A 165 58.52 126.40 -113.78
C ARG A 165 59.07 125.54 -112.64
N ARG A 166 60.11 126.00 -111.94
CA ARG A 166 60.59 125.36 -110.70
C ARG A 166 59.49 125.36 -109.64
N ALA A 167 58.84 126.51 -109.42
CA ALA A 167 57.72 126.62 -108.48
C ALA A 167 56.54 125.71 -108.88
N GLN A 168 56.21 125.63 -110.17
CA GLN A 168 55.14 124.74 -110.66
C GLN A 168 55.48 123.25 -110.52
N GLY A 169 56.70 122.82 -110.86
CA GLY A 169 57.12 121.43 -110.70
C GLY A 169 57.26 121.02 -109.23
N TYR A 170 57.80 121.88 -108.38
CA TYR A 170 57.79 121.65 -106.93
C TYR A 170 56.37 121.57 -106.37
N ALA A 171 55.47 122.45 -106.78
CA ALA A 171 54.07 122.39 -106.38
C ALA A 171 53.41 121.08 -106.83
N LEU A 172 53.71 120.56 -108.02
CA LEU A 172 53.21 119.27 -108.51
C LEU A 172 53.77 118.08 -107.71
N ILE A 173 55.06 118.09 -107.36
CA ILE A 173 55.70 117.06 -106.51
C ILE A 173 55.11 117.13 -105.10
N ASP A 174 54.98 118.31 -104.51
CA ASP A 174 54.44 118.48 -103.16
C ASP A 174 52.93 118.13 -103.12
N GLN A 175 52.17 118.44 -104.16
CA GLN A 175 50.79 117.98 -104.30
C GLN A 175 50.70 116.45 -104.38
N THR A 176 51.60 115.81 -105.14
CA THR A 176 51.65 114.34 -105.26
C THR A 176 52.09 113.71 -103.93
N ARG A 177 53.08 114.28 -103.25
CA ARG A 177 53.55 113.82 -101.94
C ARG A 177 52.48 113.95 -100.87
N SER A 178 51.78 115.08 -100.81
CA SER A 178 50.69 115.32 -99.86
C SER A 178 49.51 114.38 -100.13
N GLY A 179 49.08 114.24 -101.40
CA GLY A 179 48.00 113.32 -101.77
C GLY A 179 48.32 111.86 -101.46
N LEU A 180 49.54 111.40 -101.74
CA LEU A 180 49.99 110.05 -101.37
C LEU A 180 50.13 109.87 -99.86
N THR A 181 50.50 110.91 -99.12
CA THR A 181 50.59 110.88 -97.65
C THR A 181 49.19 110.76 -97.03
N GLU A 182 48.22 111.54 -97.49
CA GLU A 182 46.82 111.45 -97.07
C GLU A 182 46.24 110.07 -97.40
N ASP A 183 46.50 109.54 -98.60
CA ASP A 183 46.09 108.19 -99.00
C ASP A 183 46.68 107.10 -98.08
N LEU A 184 47.98 107.18 -97.75
CA LEU A 184 48.64 106.22 -96.85
C LEU A 184 48.13 106.34 -95.41
N GLN A 185 47.84 107.55 -94.93
CA GLN A 185 47.18 107.78 -93.63
C GLN A 185 45.78 107.18 -93.61
N GLY A 186 45.00 107.35 -94.69
CA GLY A 186 43.68 106.73 -94.84
C GLY A 186 43.72 105.20 -94.86
N VAL A 187 44.79 104.61 -95.41
CA VAL A 187 45.02 103.15 -95.31
C VAL A 187 45.38 102.75 -93.88
N GLY A 188 46.18 103.56 -93.17
CA GLY A 188 46.51 103.35 -91.76
C GLY A 188 45.28 103.36 -90.85
N THR A 189 44.37 104.33 -91.02
CA THR A 189 43.10 104.37 -90.27
C THR A 189 42.20 103.19 -90.62
N THR A 190 42.20 102.74 -91.89
CA THR A 190 41.47 101.54 -92.33
C THR A 190 41.99 100.27 -91.64
N ILE A 191 43.32 100.12 -91.51
CA ILE A 191 43.93 98.98 -90.79
C ILE A 191 43.55 99.02 -89.30
N ALA A 192 43.62 100.19 -88.65
CA ALA A 192 43.23 100.33 -87.24
C ALA A 192 41.75 100.01 -87.00
N ALA A 193 40.86 100.45 -87.89
CA ALA A 193 39.44 100.12 -87.85
C ALA A 193 39.19 98.62 -88.09
N ALA A 194 39.90 98.01 -89.04
CA ALA A 194 39.82 96.57 -89.30
C ALA A 194 40.31 95.75 -88.10
N LEU A 195 41.39 96.16 -87.42
CA LEU A 195 41.89 95.51 -86.21
C LEU A 195 40.83 95.58 -85.11
N SER A 196 40.26 96.76 -84.86
CA SER A 196 39.21 96.95 -83.87
C SER A 196 37.99 96.06 -84.15
N ALA A 197 37.57 95.97 -85.41
CA ALA A 197 36.46 95.10 -85.82
C ALA A 197 36.77 93.61 -85.60
N VAL A 198 38.00 93.16 -85.86
CA VAL A 198 38.44 91.79 -85.58
C VAL A 198 38.44 91.51 -84.07
N LEU A 199 38.98 92.42 -83.25
CA LEU A 199 39.01 92.27 -81.79
C LEU A 199 37.60 92.19 -81.18
N VAL A 200 36.67 93.02 -81.65
CA VAL A 200 35.26 92.96 -81.21
C VAL A 200 34.62 91.62 -81.59
N ARG A 201 34.86 91.12 -82.81
CA ARG A 201 34.34 89.82 -83.26
C ARG A 201 34.93 88.65 -82.46
N LEU A 202 36.22 88.71 -82.12
CA LEU A 202 36.90 87.72 -81.27
C LEU A 202 36.34 87.71 -79.85
N ALA A 203 36.11 88.89 -79.26
CA ALA A 203 35.50 89.03 -77.95
C ALA A 203 34.05 88.49 -77.94
N ALA A 204 33.24 88.88 -78.92
CA ALA A 204 31.86 88.41 -79.03
C ALA A 204 31.76 86.88 -79.19
N ALA A 205 32.63 86.27 -80.00
CA ALA A 205 32.67 84.82 -80.17
C ALA A 205 33.09 84.10 -78.87
N ARG A 206 34.11 84.63 -78.17
CA ARG A 206 34.54 84.12 -76.85
C ARG A 206 33.42 84.22 -75.81
N ASP A 207 32.77 85.37 -75.72
CA ASP A 207 31.75 85.64 -74.70
C ASP A 207 30.53 84.74 -74.93
N SER A 208 30.13 84.53 -76.19
CA SER A 208 29.08 83.57 -76.57
C SER A 208 29.42 82.14 -76.15
N ALA A 209 30.65 81.68 -76.40
CA ALA A 209 31.09 80.34 -75.98
C ALA A 209 31.15 80.19 -74.45
N THR A 210 31.59 81.22 -73.75
CA THR A 210 31.67 81.24 -72.28
C THR A 210 30.28 81.27 -71.64
N ALA A 211 29.35 82.05 -72.20
CA ALA A 211 27.96 82.08 -71.77
C ALA A 211 27.30 80.71 -71.96
N ARG A 212 27.54 80.06 -73.12
CA ARG A 212 27.01 78.71 -73.37
C ARG A 212 27.60 77.66 -72.44
N SER A 213 28.92 77.70 -72.19
CA SER A 213 29.59 76.85 -71.20
C SER A 213 28.96 76.99 -69.80
N THR A 214 28.67 78.22 -69.39
CA THR A 214 28.03 78.51 -68.09
C THR A 214 26.61 77.96 -68.05
N GLN A 215 25.81 78.19 -69.11
CA GLN A 215 24.45 77.67 -69.21
C GLN A 215 24.40 76.14 -69.14
N LEU A 216 25.31 75.45 -69.84
CA LEU A 216 25.38 73.98 -69.81
C LEU A 216 25.80 73.47 -68.42
N SER A 217 26.72 74.15 -67.74
CA SER A 217 27.14 73.79 -66.38
C SER A 217 26.00 73.97 -65.37
N SER A 218 25.26 75.08 -65.44
CA SER A 218 24.08 75.30 -64.60
C SER A 218 22.95 74.31 -64.90
N ALA A 219 22.77 73.92 -66.16
CA ALA A 219 21.80 72.89 -66.53
C ALA A 219 22.18 71.52 -65.94
N LEU A 220 23.46 71.16 -65.95
CA LEU A 220 23.96 69.94 -65.29
C LEU A 220 23.71 69.96 -63.79
N ASP A 221 23.97 71.10 -63.12
CA ASP A 221 23.72 71.23 -61.69
C ASP A 221 22.23 71.02 -61.35
N GLY A 222 21.32 71.60 -62.15
CA GLY A 222 19.88 71.40 -61.98
C GLY A 222 19.44 69.95 -62.21
N VAL A 223 19.97 69.30 -63.24
CA VAL A 223 19.64 67.91 -63.60
C VAL A 223 20.11 66.90 -62.56
N VAL A 224 21.20 67.17 -61.83
CA VAL A 224 21.85 66.19 -60.97
C VAL A 224 21.53 66.39 -59.49
N ASN A 225 21.43 67.64 -59.03
CA ASN A 225 21.28 67.91 -57.60
C ASN A 225 19.97 67.34 -57.03
N ASP A 226 18.86 67.47 -57.74
CA ASP A 226 17.56 66.97 -57.27
C ASP A 226 17.50 65.43 -57.23
N PRO A 227 17.91 64.69 -58.28
CA PRO A 227 17.99 63.23 -58.20
C PRO A 227 18.99 62.73 -57.14
N VAL A 228 20.13 63.39 -56.94
CA VAL A 228 21.09 63.01 -55.88
C VAL A 228 20.47 63.19 -54.49
N ARG A 229 19.75 64.28 -54.25
CA ARG A 229 19.00 64.49 -52.99
C ARG A 229 17.90 63.45 -52.82
N ALA A 230 17.16 63.14 -53.88
CA ALA A 230 16.12 62.12 -53.86
C ALA A 230 16.67 60.72 -53.57
N LEU A 231 17.84 60.36 -54.15
CA LEU A 231 18.53 59.09 -53.85
C LEU A 231 19.04 59.05 -52.41
N THR A 232 19.51 60.18 -51.87
CA THR A 232 19.94 60.27 -50.46
C THR A 232 18.74 60.04 -49.52
N ALA A 233 17.62 60.71 -49.77
CA ALA A 233 16.39 60.49 -49.01
C ALA A 233 15.86 59.05 -49.14
N LEU A 234 15.95 58.46 -50.33
CA LEU A 234 15.57 57.07 -50.57
C LEU A 234 16.48 56.10 -49.80
N HIS A 235 17.79 56.36 -49.73
CA HIS A 235 18.71 55.57 -48.91
C HIS A 235 18.30 55.58 -47.43
N GLU A 236 17.99 56.76 -46.87
CA GLU A 236 17.50 56.87 -45.49
C GLU A 236 16.16 56.14 -45.29
N GLU A 237 15.25 56.24 -46.26
CA GLU A 237 13.97 55.52 -46.27
C GLU A 237 14.18 54.00 -46.23
N ILE A 238 15.10 53.47 -47.06
CA ILE A 238 15.47 52.06 -47.09
C ILE A 238 16.06 51.60 -45.76
N VAL A 239 16.99 52.37 -45.17
CA VAL A 239 17.60 52.04 -43.87
C VAL A 239 16.54 52.01 -42.77
N LYS A 240 15.64 52.99 -42.75
CA LYS A 240 14.53 53.03 -41.80
C LYS A 240 13.57 51.85 -41.99
N ALA A 241 13.24 51.51 -43.24
CA ALA A 241 12.42 50.34 -43.55
C ALA A 241 13.07 49.04 -43.06
N GLY A 242 14.38 48.88 -43.27
CA GLY A 242 15.14 47.74 -42.74
C GLY A 242 15.10 47.63 -41.23
N LYS A 243 15.19 48.76 -40.50
CA LYS A 243 15.04 48.78 -39.04
C LYS A 243 13.62 48.38 -38.61
N THR A 244 12.59 48.93 -39.24
CA THR A 244 11.19 48.57 -38.97
C THR A 244 10.95 47.07 -39.21
N THR A 245 11.50 46.50 -40.29
CA THR A 245 11.43 45.06 -40.56
C THR A 245 12.12 44.23 -39.48
N LYS A 246 13.28 44.67 -38.99
CA LYS A 246 13.99 44.01 -37.90
C LYS A 246 13.19 44.04 -36.59
N ASP A 247 12.59 45.18 -36.26
CA ASP A 247 11.74 45.30 -35.06
C ASP A 247 10.49 44.41 -35.17
N ALA A 248 9.85 44.37 -36.35
CA ALA A 248 8.72 43.49 -36.63
C ALA A 248 9.10 42.00 -36.54
N HIS A 249 10.26 41.62 -37.07
CA HIS A 249 10.82 40.27 -36.92
C HIS A 249 11.00 39.89 -35.44
N GLN A 250 11.63 40.76 -34.65
CA GLN A 250 11.86 40.53 -33.22
C GLN A 250 10.54 40.38 -32.45
N GLN A 251 9.53 41.19 -32.79
CA GLN A 251 8.20 41.09 -32.18
C GLN A 251 7.53 39.74 -32.50
N GLN A 252 7.55 39.30 -33.75
CA GLN A 252 7.00 38.00 -34.15
C GLN A 252 7.75 36.83 -33.48
N GLN A 253 9.08 36.89 -33.46
CA GLN A 253 9.93 35.90 -32.79
C GLN A 253 9.62 35.82 -31.28
N GLY A 254 9.48 36.97 -30.62
CA GLY A 254 9.14 37.04 -29.20
C GLY A 254 7.73 36.51 -28.88
N ALA A 255 6.76 36.76 -29.76
CA ALA A 255 5.41 36.23 -29.62
C ALA A 255 5.38 34.70 -29.71
N LEU A 256 6.06 34.10 -30.70
CA LEU A 256 6.16 32.64 -30.84
C LEU A 256 6.88 31.99 -29.66
N GLU A 257 7.98 32.60 -29.19
CA GLU A 257 8.71 32.11 -28.01
C GLU A 257 7.87 32.19 -26.74
N THR A 258 7.06 33.24 -26.59
CA THR A 258 6.10 33.37 -25.48
C THR A 258 5.03 32.28 -25.55
N GLN A 259 4.47 32.01 -26.73
CA GLN A 259 3.49 30.93 -26.91
C GLN A 259 4.10 29.56 -26.56
N ARG A 260 5.34 29.28 -26.99
CA ARG A 260 6.08 28.07 -26.63
C ARG A 260 6.24 27.91 -25.11
N LYS A 261 6.63 28.98 -24.41
CA LYS A 261 6.77 29.00 -22.94
C LYS A 261 5.44 28.80 -22.22
N THR A 262 4.37 29.40 -22.72
CA THR A 262 3.01 29.17 -22.19
C THR A 262 2.61 27.71 -22.33
N LEU A 263 2.86 27.10 -23.49
CA LEU A 263 2.58 25.69 -23.72
C LEU A 263 3.41 24.79 -22.78
N ALA A 264 4.70 25.08 -22.60
CA ALA A 264 5.54 24.35 -21.65
C ALA A 264 5.02 24.46 -20.20
N SER A 265 4.48 25.62 -19.84
CA SER A 265 3.88 25.84 -18.51
C SER A 265 2.57 25.07 -18.35
N GLN A 266 1.76 24.95 -19.40
CA GLN A 266 0.55 24.13 -19.40
C GLN A 266 0.86 22.65 -19.20
N VAL A 267 1.91 22.11 -19.87
CA VAL A 267 2.35 20.73 -19.65
C VAL A 267 2.83 20.51 -18.20
N LYS A 268 3.55 21.47 -17.62
CA LYS A 268 3.95 21.41 -16.21
C LYS A 268 2.74 21.47 -15.26
N ALA A 269 1.75 22.31 -15.54
CA ALA A 269 0.52 22.37 -14.77
C ALA A 269 -0.27 21.04 -14.87
N ALA A 270 -0.28 20.41 -16.05
CA ALA A 270 -0.87 19.09 -16.22
C ALA A 270 -0.15 18.01 -15.38
N ALA A 271 1.17 18.13 -15.20
CA ALA A 271 1.92 17.25 -14.28
C ALA A 271 1.52 17.45 -12.83
N VAL A 272 1.33 18.68 -12.38
CA VAL A 272 0.82 18.97 -11.02
C VAL A 272 -0.59 18.40 -10.84
N ALA A 273 -1.47 18.55 -11.83
CA ALA A 273 -2.82 17.98 -11.77
C ALA A 273 -2.80 16.44 -11.75
N ALA A 274 -1.92 15.81 -12.52
CA ALA A 274 -1.74 14.35 -12.50
C ALA A 274 -1.20 13.86 -11.14
N ALA A 275 -0.25 14.60 -10.54
CA ALA A 275 0.20 14.33 -9.18
C ALA A 275 -0.95 14.41 -8.18
N GLY A 276 -1.85 15.39 -8.30
CA GLY A 276 -3.06 15.51 -7.48
C GLY A 276 -4.04 14.33 -7.60
N ILE A 277 -3.98 13.53 -8.68
CA ILE A 277 -4.75 12.28 -8.83
C ILE A 277 -4.01 11.09 -8.21
N VAL A 278 -2.68 11.05 -8.29
CA VAL A 278 -1.85 9.94 -7.76
C VAL A 278 -1.63 10.06 -6.25
N ASP A 279 -1.37 11.25 -5.73
CA ASP A 279 -1.02 11.48 -4.32
C ASP A 279 -2.09 10.96 -3.32
N PRO A 280 -3.42 11.06 -3.60
CA PRO A 280 -4.44 10.41 -2.78
C PRO A 280 -4.31 8.88 -2.71
N LEU A 281 -3.81 8.22 -3.75
CA LEU A 281 -3.58 6.77 -3.70
C LEU A 281 -2.42 6.45 -2.75
N ASP A 282 -1.32 7.18 -2.84
CA ASP A 282 -0.17 7.01 -1.94
C ASP A 282 -0.55 7.29 -0.48
N THR A 283 -1.37 8.32 -0.25
CA THR A 283 -1.70 8.80 1.10
C THR A 283 -2.97 8.18 1.71
N GLN A 284 -3.82 7.53 0.92
CA GLN A 284 -5.06 6.92 1.42
C GLN A 284 -5.12 5.41 1.14
N VAL A 285 -4.83 4.95 -0.07
CA VAL A 285 -4.96 3.51 -0.42
C VAL A 285 -3.95 2.66 0.36
N ALA A 286 -2.66 3.03 0.31
CA ALA A 286 -1.62 2.26 1.00
C ALA A 286 -1.82 2.21 2.53
N PRO A 287 -2.15 3.33 3.22
CA PRO A 287 -2.51 3.29 4.64
C PRO A 287 -3.78 2.47 4.93
N SER A 288 -4.81 2.55 4.10
CA SER A 288 -6.06 1.79 4.28
C SER A 288 -5.82 0.28 4.18
N LEU A 289 -5.03 -0.16 3.20
CA LEU A 289 -4.63 -1.55 3.06
C LEU A 289 -3.77 -2.03 4.24
N THR A 290 -2.87 -1.18 4.73
CA THR A 290 -2.03 -1.48 5.90
C THR A 290 -2.88 -1.59 7.17
N ALA A 291 -3.85 -0.70 7.36
CA ALA A 291 -4.79 -0.72 8.48
C ALA A 291 -5.68 -1.97 8.41
N GLY A 292 -6.24 -2.28 7.24
CA GLY A 292 -7.03 -3.49 7.00
C GLY A 292 -6.24 -4.77 7.28
N LYS A 293 -5.00 -4.86 6.81
CA LYS A 293 -4.08 -5.97 7.13
C LYS A 293 -3.87 -6.10 8.64
N THR A 294 -3.59 -4.99 9.31
CA THR A 294 -3.34 -4.98 10.76
C THR A 294 -4.59 -5.43 11.53
N GLN A 295 -5.77 -4.96 11.12
CA GLN A 295 -7.04 -5.35 11.73
C GLN A 295 -7.39 -6.82 11.49
N ALA A 296 -7.18 -7.33 10.27
CA ALA A 296 -7.40 -8.74 9.95
C ALA A 296 -6.43 -9.65 10.73
N ALA A 297 -5.14 -9.28 10.79
CA ALA A 297 -4.14 -9.98 11.60
C ALA A 297 -4.53 -9.97 13.10
N GLY A 298 -4.98 -8.83 13.63
CA GLY A 298 -5.46 -8.71 15.01
C GLY A 298 -6.70 -9.56 15.29
N THR A 299 -7.64 -9.64 14.35
CA THR A 299 -8.82 -10.51 14.43
C THR A 299 -8.43 -11.99 14.46
N LEU A 300 -7.51 -12.40 13.58
CA LEU A 300 -6.99 -13.78 13.54
C LEU A 300 -6.21 -14.14 14.82
N ASP A 301 -5.44 -13.20 15.38
CA ASP A 301 -4.76 -13.39 16.67
C ASP A 301 -5.73 -13.50 17.84
N ALA A 302 -6.78 -12.66 17.87
CA ALA A 302 -7.83 -12.73 18.88
C ALA A 302 -8.62 -14.04 18.80
N LEU A 303 -8.91 -14.52 17.58
CA LEU A 303 -9.51 -15.82 17.33
C LEU A 303 -8.61 -16.95 17.86
N GLY A 304 -7.31 -16.93 17.52
CA GLY A 304 -6.33 -17.89 18.01
C GLY A 304 -6.25 -17.93 19.54
N LYS A 305 -6.22 -16.77 20.20
CA LYS A 305 -6.25 -16.69 21.68
C LYS A 305 -7.54 -17.23 22.28
N THR A 306 -8.69 -16.87 21.70
CA THR A 306 -10.01 -17.30 22.18
C THR A 306 -10.14 -18.82 22.09
N VAL A 307 -9.82 -19.37 20.93
CA VAL A 307 -9.91 -20.80 20.68
C VAL A 307 -8.88 -21.56 21.51
N GLY A 308 -7.64 -21.06 21.62
CA GLY A 308 -6.62 -21.62 22.50
C GLY A 308 -7.04 -21.64 23.97
N GLY A 309 -7.69 -20.58 24.46
CA GLY A 309 -8.26 -20.51 25.81
C GLY A 309 -9.39 -21.51 26.03
N GLN A 310 -10.28 -21.68 25.05
CA GLN A 310 -11.37 -22.66 25.10
C GLN A 310 -10.85 -24.10 25.07
N VAL A 311 -9.86 -24.41 24.21
CA VAL A 311 -9.19 -25.72 24.16
C VAL A 311 -8.51 -26.03 25.50
N THR A 312 -7.85 -25.05 26.10
CA THR A 312 -7.25 -25.17 27.44
C THR A 312 -8.32 -25.44 28.51
N SER A 313 -9.44 -24.73 28.47
CA SER A 313 -10.57 -24.91 29.38
C SER A 313 -11.18 -26.32 29.29
N VAL A 314 -11.44 -26.81 28.08
CA VAL A 314 -11.95 -28.18 27.87
C VAL A 314 -10.93 -29.23 28.33
N THR A 315 -9.63 -29.01 28.08
CA THR A 315 -8.56 -29.90 28.56
C THR A 315 -8.50 -29.94 30.09
N ALA A 316 -8.66 -28.80 30.76
CA ALA A 316 -8.70 -28.72 32.22
C ALA A 316 -9.93 -29.43 32.80
N GLN A 317 -11.10 -29.29 32.18
CA GLN A 317 -12.33 -30.01 32.57
C GLN A 317 -12.15 -31.53 32.45
N LEU A 318 -11.54 -32.01 31.37
CA LEU A 318 -11.23 -33.43 31.19
C LEU A 318 -10.25 -33.94 32.25
N THR A 319 -9.24 -33.13 32.59
CA THR A 319 -8.28 -33.46 33.65
C THR A 319 -8.95 -33.53 35.03
N ALA A 320 -9.89 -32.64 35.33
CA ALA A 320 -10.65 -32.68 36.58
C ALA A 320 -11.54 -33.94 36.69
N VAL A 321 -12.14 -34.38 35.58
CA VAL A 321 -12.91 -35.63 35.55
C VAL A 321 -11.99 -36.85 35.68
N GLU A 322 -10.80 -36.83 35.08
CA GLU A 322 -9.76 -37.86 35.26
C GLU A 322 -9.38 -38.01 36.74
N GLN A 323 -9.13 -36.90 37.44
CA GLN A 323 -8.88 -36.89 38.89
C GLN A 323 -10.07 -37.38 39.72
N LEU A 324 -11.31 -37.04 39.33
CA LEU A 324 -12.51 -37.55 40.01
C LEU A 324 -12.64 -39.07 39.86
N ILE A 325 -12.34 -39.62 38.68
CA ILE A 325 -12.34 -41.07 38.45
C ILE A 325 -11.29 -41.75 39.34
N GLU A 326 -10.09 -41.18 39.46
CA GLU A 326 -9.05 -41.67 40.37
C GLU A 326 -9.48 -41.63 41.83
N GLN A 327 -10.07 -40.51 42.28
CA GLN A 327 -10.53 -40.35 43.66
C GLN A 327 -11.66 -41.33 43.99
N VAL A 328 -12.65 -41.50 43.11
CA VAL A 328 -13.74 -42.44 43.34
C VAL A 328 -13.24 -43.89 43.31
N GLN A 329 -12.24 -44.20 42.49
CA GLN A 329 -11.62 -45.53 42.53
C GLN A 329 -10.98 -45.81 43.90
N LYS A 330 -10.20 -44.87 44.45
CA LYS A 330 -9.65 -44.99 45.81
C LYS A 330 -10.75 -45.16 46.86
N ASN A 331 -11.86 -44.42 46.72
CA ASN A 331 -13.00 -44.52 47.64
C ASN A 331 -13.73 -45.87 47.52
N ILE A 332 -13.87 -46.43 46.32
CA ILE A 332 -14.41 -47.79 46.09
C ILE A 332 -13.50 -48.83 46.74
N GLU A 333 -12.18 -48.73 46.54
CA GLU A 333 -11.19 -49.62 47.19
C GLU A 333 -11.28 -49.54 48.73
N GLY A 334 -11.45 -48.33 49.28
CA GLY A 334 -11.70 -48.11 50.70
C GLY A 334 -13.02 -48.73 51.19
N ALA A 335 -14.12 -48.53 50.46
CA ALA A 335 -15.44 -49.09 50.80
C ALA A 335 -15.45 -50.62 50.75
N ILE A 336 -14.79 -51.23 49.76
CA ILE A 336 -14.59 -52.70 49.67
C ILE A 336 -13.85 -53.18 50.91
N THR A 337 -12.75 -52.52 51.29
CA THR A 337 -11.94 -52.89 52.46
C THR A 337 -12.76 -52.79 53.76
N GLN A 338 -13.56 -51.72 53.91
CA GLN A 338 -14.42 -51.52 55.07
C GLN A 338 -15.54 -52.58 55.17
N VAL A 339 -16.17 -52.93 54.05
CA VAL A 339 -17.19 -53.98 53.97
C VAL A 339 -16.58 -55.35 54.32
N SER A 340 -15.41 -55.68 53.77
CA SER A 340 -14.68 -56.92 54.11
C SER A 340 -14.35 -57.01 55.60
N THR A 341 -13.81 -55.93 56.19
CA THR A 341 -13.45 -55.88 57.62
C THR A 341 -14.69 -56.03 58.52
N THR A 342 -15.82 -55.43 58.13
CA THR A 342 -17.08 -55.52 58.89
C THR A 342 -17.70 -56.91 58.80
N LEU A 343 -17.64 -57.54 57.61
CA LEU A 343 -18.08 -58.93 57.42
C LEU A 343 -17.24 -59.91 58.24
N ASP A 344 -15.92 -59.75 58.26
CA ASP A 344 -15.01 -60.57 59.07
C ASP A 344 -15.36 -60.46 60.56
N GLY A 345 -15.60 -59.25 61.07
CA GLY A 345 -16.04 -59.02 62.46
C GLY A 345 -17.40 -59.63 62.79
N LEU A 346 -18.35 -59.59 61.86
CA LEU A 346 -19.69 -60.20 62.02
C LEU A 346 -19.62 -61.74 62.09
N VAL A 347 -18.82 -62.35 61.21
CA VAL A 347 -18.60 -63.80 61.17
C VAL A 347 -17.95 -64.25 62.47
N GLN A 348 -16.93 -63.52 62.95
CA GLN A 348 -16.24 -63.82 64.20
C GLN A 348 -17.14 -63.63 65.44
N GLY A 349 -17.99 -62.59 65.44
CA GLY A 349 -18.99 -62.36 66.49
C GLY A 349 -20.05 -63.47 66.57
N ALA A 350 -20.53 -63.96 65.42
CA ALA A 350 -21.49 -65.06 65.35
C ALA A 350 -20.91 -66.39 65.87
N LEU A 351 -19.65 -66.70 65.53
CA LEU A 351 -18.91 -67.86 66.05
C LEU A 351 -18.80 -67.84 67.58
N THR A 352 -18.44 -66.68 68.14
CA THR A 352 -18.30 -66.48 69.59
C THR A 352 -19.64 -66.65 70.33
N ALA A 353 -20.73 -66.15 69.75
CA ALA A 353 -22.07 -66.27 70.34
C ALA A 353 -22.57 -67.72 70.37
N VAL A 354 -22.26 -68.53 69.36
CA VAL A 354 -22.59 -69.97 69.34
C VAL A 354 -21.81 -70.74 70.41
N GLU A 355 -20.54 -70.40 70.65
CA GLU A 355 -19.75 -70.99 71.73
C GLU A 355 -20.36 -70.74 73.13
N SER A 356 -20.94 -69.57 73.36
CA SER A 356 -21.57 -69.23 74.65
C SER A 356 -22.82 -70.05 74.99
N VAL A 357 -23.51 -70.61 74.00
CA VAL A 357 -24.69 -71.50 74.19
C VAL A 357 -24.29 -72.94 74.49
N LYS A 358 -23.08 -73.35 74.09
CA LYS A 358 -22.57 -74.72 74.29
C LYS A 358 -22.19 -75.03 75.74
N ALA A 359 -21.69 -74.05 76.48
CA ALA A 359 -21.19 -74.24 77.85
C ALA A 359 -22.29 -74.61 78.88
N PRO A 360 -23.46 -73.96 78.92
CA PRO A 360 -24.55 -74.30 79.85
C PRO A 360 -25.14 -75.70 79.62
N LEU A 361 -25.21 -76.16 78.37
CA LEU A 361 -25.76 -77.48 78.03
C LEU A 361 -24.94 -78.64 78.62
N LYS A 362 -23.62 -78.48 78.63
CA LYS A 362 -22.68 -79.44 79.21
C LYS A 362 -22.88 -79.58 80.71
N GLN A 363 -23.14 -78.47 81.39
CA GLN A 363 -23.37 -78.41 82.83
C GLN A 363 -24.68 -79.10 83.25
N THR A 364 -25.75 -78.94 82.46
CA THR A 364 -27.05 -79.61 82.70
C THR A 364 -26.96 -81.14 82.57
N LEU A 365 -26.11 -81.65 81.67
CA LEU A 365 -25.87 -83.09 81.50
C LEU A 365 -25.06 -83.70 82.65
N GLU A 366 -24.06 -82.98 83.17
CA GLU A 366 -23.26 -83.43 84.32
C GLU A 366 -24.11 -83.53 85.61
N ALA A 367 -25.03 -82.59 85.84
CA ALA A 367 -25.94 -82.64 86.99
C ALA A 367 -26.93 -83.82 86.96
N ALA A 368 -27.34 -84.26 85.76
CA ALA A 368 -28.25 -85.39 85.61
C ALA A 368 -27.61 -86.73 86.00
N PHE A 369 -26.32 -86.94 85.70
CA PHE A 369 -25.63 -88.18 86.06
C PHE A 369 -25.40 -88.35 87.57
N ALA A 370 -25.14 -87.26 88.28
CA ALA A 370 -24.96 -87.29 89.75
C ALA A 370 -26.24 -87.71 90.51
N THR A 371 -27.41 -87.42 89.95
CA THR A 371 -28.71 -87.76 90.56
C THR A 371 -29.02 -89.27 90.45
N LEU A 372 -28.51 -89.93 89.40
CA LEU A 372 -28.65 -91.36 89.15
C LEU A 372 -27.83 -92.22 90.14
N ASP A 373 -26.65 -91.76 90.55
CA ASP A 373 -25.81 -92.44 91.55
C ASP A 373 -26.48 -92.48 92.94
N THR A 374 -27.24 -91.43 93.29
CA THR A 374 -27.93 -91.30 94.58
C THR A 374 -29.11 -92.29 94.70
N LEU A 375 -29.76 -92.59 93.58
CA LEU A 375 -30.85 -93.58 93.47
C LEU A 375 -30.38 -95.02 93.69
N VAL A 376 -29.18 -95.37 93.22
CA VAL A 376 -28.59 -96.73 93.39
C VAL A 376 -28.20 -97.00 94.84
N ALA A 377 -27.67 -95.99 95.55
CA ALA A 377 -27.33 -96.10 96.97
C ALA A 377 -28.55 -96.37 97.86
N SER A 378 -29.69 -95.76 97.52
CA SER A 378 -30.94 -95.84 98.30
C SER A 378 -31.59 -97.23 98.26
N ILE A 379 -31.46 -97.94 97.14
CA ILE A 379 -31.99 -99.32 96.97
C ILE A 379 -31.19 -100.35 97.79
N SER A 380 -29.89 -100.11 98.01
CA SER A 380 -29.04 -101.04 98.79
C SER A 380 -29.34 -101.00 100.30
N ALA A 381 -29.75 -99.86 100.85
CA ALA A 381 -30.10 -99.70 102.26
C ALA A 381 -31.41 -100.41 102.63
N LEU A 382 -32.40 -100.40 101.73
CA LEU A 382 -33.71 -101.05 101.91
C LEU A 382 -33.60 -102.58 102.07
N LYS A 383 -32.62 -103.20 101.39
CA LYS A 383 -32.34 -104.64 101.46
C LYS A 383 -31.82 -105.11 102.82
N GLN A 384 -31.05 -104.27 103.54
CA GLN A 384 -30.50 -104.62 104.86
C GLN A 384 -31.57 -104.58 105.97
N GLN A 385 -32.52 -103.64 105.90
CA GLN A 385 -33.57 -103.51 106.91
C GLN A 385 -34.56 -104.69 106.93
N VAL A 386 -34.80 -105.33 105.79
CA VAL A 386 -35.74 -106.47 105.68
C VAL A 386 -35.15 -107.78 106.22
N MET A 387 -33.82 -107.99 106.13
CA MET A 387 -33.15 -109.22 106.63
C MET A 387 -33.13 -109.32 108.16
N ALA A 388 -32.98 -108.21 108.88
CA ALA A 388 -32.92 -108.19 110.35
C ALA A 388 -34.24 -108.59 111.04
N LEU A 389 -35.37 -108.49 110.34
CA LEU A 389 -36.68 -108.85 110.87
C LEU A 389 -36.93 -110.37 110.88
N PHE A 390 -36.16 -111.16 110.13
CA PHE A 390 -36.37 -112.62 109.97
C PHE A 390 -35.53 -113.50 110.94
N GLU A 391 -34.50 -112.98 111.61
CA GLU A 391 -33.64 -113.76 112.52
C GLU A 391 -34.28 -114.11 113.88
N LEU A 392 -35.40 -113.49 114.26
CA LEU A 392 -36.02 -113.62 115.60
C LEU A 392 -37.03 -114.78 115.75
N LEU A 393 -37.33 -115.50 114.67
CA LEU A 393 -38.40 -116.51 114.60
C LEU A 393 -38.12 -117.87 115.29
N PRO A 394 -36.89 -118.44 115.28
CA PRO A 394 -36.64 -119.76 115.85
C PRO A 394 -36.74 -119.83 117.39
N GLN A 395 -36.33 -118.78 118.11
CA GLN A 395 -36.24 -118.76 119.58
C GLN A 395 -37.60 -118.83 120.29
N LYS A 396 -38.71 -118.52 119.62
CA LYS A 396 -40.06 -118.48 120.22
C LYS A 396 -40.81 -119.81 120.11
N LEU A 397 -40.44 -120.68 119.17
CA LEU A 397 -40.99 -122.03 119.02
C LEU A 397 -40.56 -122.97 120.16
N GLU A 398 -39.34 -122.77 120.67
CA GLU A 398 -38.74 -123.57 121.74
C GLU A 398 -39.46 -123.37 123.11
N GLN A 399 -40.00 -122.18 123.36
CA GLN A 399 -40.83 -121.88 124.54
C GLN A 399 -42.22 -122.53 124.50
N LEU A 400 -42.76 -122.78 123.30
CA LEU A 400 -44.08 -123.41 123.12
C LEU A 400 -44.02 -124.91 123.43
N GLN A 401 -42.90 -125.54 123.07
CA GLN A 401 -42.68 -126.98 123.21
C GLN A 401 -42.47 -127.41 124.67
N THR A 402 -41.90 -126.53 125.50
CA THR A 402 -41.67 -126.77 126.93
C THR A 402 -42.95 -126.73 127.77
N LEU A 403 -43.87 -125.81 127.49
CA LEU A 403 -45.16 -125.70 128.20
C LEU A 403 -46.11 -126.87 127.92
N PHE A 404 -46.04 -127.43 126.71
CA PHE A 404 -46.86 -128.58 126.34
C PHE A 404 -46.47 -129.85 127.12
N GLN A 405 -45.16 -130.07 127.33
CA GLN A 405 -44.68 -131.21 128.12
C GLN A 405 -45.11 -131.13 129.60
N GLN A 406 -45.17 -129.92 130.19
CA GLN A 406 -45.64 -129.73 131.56
C GLN A 406 -47.15 -130.02 131.72
N LEU A 407 -47.95 -129.62 130.74
CA LEU A 407 -49.39 -129.84 130.77
C LEU A 407 -49.72 -131.34 130.75
N VAL A 408 -49.02 -132.10 129.90
CA VAL A 408 -49.20 -133.54 129.70
C VAL A 408 -48.80 -134.34 130.95
N GLY A 409 -47.68 -134.03 131.60
CA GLY A 409 -47.25 -134.73 132.82
C GLY A 409 -48.18 -134.56 134.04
N SER A 410 -48.95 -133.48 134.11
CA SER A 410 -49.94 -133.24 135.19
C SER A 410 -51.30 -133.93 134.95
N LEU A 411 -51.65 -134.14 133.68
CA LEU A 411 -52.85 -134.84 133.24
C LEU A 411 -52.71 -136.36 133.43
N GLU A 412 -51.54 -136.92 133.11
CA GLU A 412 -51.23 -138.34 133.35
C GLU A 412 -51.38 -138.73 134.83
N ALA A 413 -51.02 -137.86 135.78
CA ALA A 413 -51.16 -138.10 137.22
C ALA A 413 -52.62 -138.04 137.75
N LEU A 414 -53.48 -137.23 137.13
CA LEU A 414 -54.89 -137.11 137.50
C LEU A 414 -55.73 -138.31 136.98
N LEU A 415 -55.32 -138.86 135.83
CA LEU A 415 -55.93 -140.05 135.21
C LEU A 415 -55.66 -141.33 136.00
N GLU A 416 -54.47 -141.46 136.61
CA GLU A 416 -54.19 -142.56 137.56
C GLU A 416 -55.01 -142.44 138.86
N ARG A 417 -55.25 -141.24 139.38
CA ARG A 417 -55.95 -141.03 140.68
C ARG A 417 -57.48 -141.14 140.59
N ALA A 418 -58.06 -140.86 139.42
CA ALA A 418 -59.47 -141.10 139.17
C ALA A 418 -59.80 -142.61 138.99
N MET A 419 -58.86 -143.41 138.49
CA MET A 419 -59.05 -144.87 138.32
C MET A 419 -58.90 -145.69 139.62
N GLY A 420 -58.16 -145.23 140.64
CA GLY A 420 -57.95 -145.98 141.89
C GLY A 420 -59.07 -145.92 142.96
N LEU A 421 -60.10 -145.08 142.81
CA LEU A 421 -61.17 -144.86 143.82
C LEU A 421 -62.61 -145.13 143.36
N LEU A 422 -62.85 -145.57 142.11
CA LEU A 422 -64.19 -145.99 141.64
C LEU A 422 -64.31 -147.48 141.29
N GLU A 423 -63.25 -148.26 141.51
CA GLU A 423 -63.29 -149.72 141.59
C GLU A 423 -63.59 -150.22 143.03
N ALA A 424 -63.78 -149.30 143.98
CA ALA A 424 -64.16 -149.60 145.35
C ALA A 424 -65.59 -149.13 145.63
N ILE A 425 -66.49 -150.12 145.71
CA ILE A 425 -67.72 -150.22 146.53
C ILE A 425 -68.99 -150.45 145.70
N PRO A 426 -69.78 -151.46 146.07
CA PRO A 426 -70.23 -152.48 145.13
C PRO A 426 -71.74 -152.49 144.90
N ALA A 427 -72.13 -153.17 143.83
CA ALA A 427 -73.49 -153.64 143.60
C ALA A 427 -73.97 -154.48 144.79
N ALA A 428 -75.07 -154.09 145.41
CA ALA A 428 -75.99 -155.04 146.01
C ALA A 428 -77.33 -154.36 146.30
N ASP A 429 -78.38 -155.11 146.00
CA ASP A 429 -79.66 -155.11 146.70
C ASP A 429 -80.44 -153.80 146.70
N LEU A 430 -81.49 -153.78 145.87
CA LEU A 430 -82.86 -153.84 146.40
C LEU A 430 -83.20 -152.50 147.12
N PRO A 431 -84.30 -152.38 147.86
CA PRO A 431 -85.68 -152.42 147.41
C PRO A 431 -86.37 -151.03 147.54
N LYS A 432 -87.58 -150.97 146.97
CA LYS A 432 -88.28 -149.78 146.45
C LYS A 432 -88.74 -148.63 147.40
N PRO A 433 -88.34 -148.48 148.68
CA PRO A 433 -88.56 -147.19 149.38
C PRO A 433 -87.36 -146.47 150.02
N LEU A 434 -86.12 -146.96 149.98
CA LEU A 434 -84.97 -146.25 150.64
C LEU A 434 -84.04 -145.55 149.65
N VAL A 435 -84.51 -145.32 148.43
CA VAL A 435 -83.76 -144.69 147.34
C VAL A 435 -83.43 -143.21 147.57
N ASN A 436 -84.08 -142.51 148.52
CA ASN A 436 -83.83 -141.07 148.68
C ASN A 436 -82.51 -140.71 149.42
N PRO A 437 -82.05 -141.42 150.47
CA PRO A 437 -80.84 -141.03 151.18
C PRO A 437 -79.53 -141.44 150.47
N ALA A 438 -79.49 -142.59 149.80
CA ALA A 438 -78.29 -143.03 149.05
C ALA A 438 -78.00 -142.15 147.83
N VAL A 439 -79.03 -141.47 147.29
CA VAL A 439 -78.90 -140.46 146.23
C VAL A 439 -78.40 -139.11 146.77
N GLN A 440 -78.61 -138.75 148.04
CA GLN A 440 -78.12 -137.46 148.60
C GLN A 440 -76.61 -137.47 148.92
N GLY A 441 -76.07 -138.60 149.39
CA GLY A 441 -74.62 -138.75 149.62
C GLY A 441 -73.82 -138.80 148.31
N ILE A 442 -74.37 -139.46 147.28
CA ILE A 442 -73.79 -139.47 145.93
C ILE A 442 -73.96 -138.11 145.25
N SER A 443 -75.05 -137.36 145.50
CA SER A 443 -75.22 -136.00 144.94
C SER A 443 -74.24 -134.96 145.52
N GLN A 444 -73.76 -135.09 146.76
CA GLN A 444 -72.74 -134.16 147.31
C GLN A 444 -71.35 -134.38 146.70
N VAL A 445 -70.97 -135.64 146.45
CA VAL A 445 -69.68 -136.00 145.82
C VAL A 445 -69.71 -135.73 144.31
N VAL A 446 -70.82 -136.01 143.63
CA VAL A 446 -71.03 -135.61 142.23
C VAL A 446 -71.14 -134.08 142.09
N GLY A 447 -71.65 -133.37 143.09
CA GLY A 447 -71.67 -131.90 143.14
C GLY A 447 -70.28 -131.27 143.24
N GLN A 448 -69.37 -131.86 144.04
CA GLN A 448 -67.98 -131.42 144.14
C GLN A 448 -67.15 -131.73 142.89
N ILE A 449 -67.37 -132.88 142.26
CA ILE A 449 -66.70 -133.25 141.00
C ILE A 449 -67.19 -132.36 139.85
N THR A 450 -68.50 -132.08 139.76
CA THR A 450 -69.07 -131.21 138.70
C THR A 450 -68.63 -129.74 138.87
N THR A 451 -68.45 -129.24 140.10
CA THR A 451 -67.95 -127.87 140.34
C THR A 451 -66.44 -127.76 140.03
N GLN A 452 -65.64 -128.79 140.33
CA GLN A 452 -64.21 -128.80 140.02
C GLN A 452 -63.88 -129.04 138.54
N LEU A 453 -64.66 -129.88 137.83
CA LEU A 453 -64.57 -129.99 136.37
C LEU A 453 -65.03 -128.69 135.67
N GLY A 454 -66.03 -127.99 136.22
CA GLY A 454 -66.47 -126.67 135.73
C GLY A 454 -65.38 -125.58 135.86
N THR A 455 -64.60 -125.58 136.93
CA THR A 455 -63.45 -124.66 137.09
C THR A 455 -62.25 -125.00 136.21
N LEU A 456 -61.96 -126.29 135.96
CA LEU A 456 -60.86 -126.71 135.08
C LEU A 456 -61.17 -126.47 133.59
N SER A 457 -62.42 -126.70 133.17
CA SER A 457 -62.91 -126.40 131.82
C SER A 457 -62.81 -124.91 131.47
N SER A 458 -63.09 -124.02 132.42
CA SER A 458 -62.95 -122.56 132.27
C SER A 458 -61.48 -122.09 132.16
N GLN A 459 -60.57 -122.71 132.93
CA GLN A 459 -59.14 -122.35 132.97
C GLN A 459 -58.35 -122.80 131.73
N VAL A 460 -58.72 -123.93 131.12
CA VAL A 460 -58.14 -124.40 129.84
C VAL A 460 -58.65 -123.55 128.65
N GLY A 461 -59.91 -123.09 128.70
CA GLY A 461 -60.47 -122.19 127.68
C GLY A 461 -59.81 -120.80 127.63
N THR A 462 -59.38 -120.26 128.78
CA THR A 462 -58.74 -118.92 128.86
C THR A 462 -57.25 -118.92 128.47
N GLN A 463 -56.51 -120.01 128.71
CA GLN A 463 -55.11 -120.10 128.28
C GLN A 463 -54.96 -120.34 126.76
N LEU A 464 -55.81 -121.15 126.15
CA LEU A 464 -55.79 -121.36 124.68
C LEU A 464 -56.18 -120.11 123.87
N GLN A 465 -57.13 -119.29 124.36
CA GLN A 465 -57.46 -118.00 123.73
C GLN A 465 -56.33 -116.96 123.80
N THR A 466 -55.51 -116.98 124.86
CA THR A 466 -54.42 -116.01 125.07
C THR A 466 -53.21 -116.32 124.16
N VAL A 467 -52.91 -117.59 123.92
CA VAL A 467 -51.87 -118.01 122.96
C VAL A 467 -52.29 -117.71 121.53
N GLN A 468 -53.56 -117.98 121.18
CA GLN A 468 -54.11 -117.69 119.84
C GLN A 468 -54.10 -116.18 119.51
N LYS A 469 -54.43 -115.30 120.48
CA LYS A 469 -54.35 -113.84 120.27
C LYS A 469 -52.92 -113.30 120.18
N THR A 470 -51.96 -113.88 120.93
CA THR A 470 -50.58 -113.38 120.96
C THR A 470 -49.81 -113.71 119.68
N ILE A 471 -50.03 -114.90 119.09
CA ILE A 471 -49.40 -115.30 117.83
C ILE A 471 -49.99 -114.53 116.64
N VAL A 472 -51.31 -114.35 116.58
CA VAL A 472 -51.99 -113.64 115.48
C VAL A 472 -51.62 -112.15 115.46
N SER A 473 -51.59 -111.49 116.61
CA SER A 473 -51.25 -110.06 116.72
C SER A 473 -49.80 -109.72 116.32
N GLN A 474 -48.83 -110.61 116.59
CA GLN A 474 -47.43 -110.33 116.26
C GLN A 474 -47.09 -110.61 114.79
N VAL A 475 -47.78 -111.58 114.15
CA VAL A 475 -47.65 -111.82 112.69
C VAL A 475 -48.26 -110.69 111.88
N GLU A 476 -49.44 -110.16 112.27
CA GLU A 476 -50.04 -108.98 111.62
C GLU A 476 -49.15 -107.73 111.72
N THR A 477 -48.44 -107.56 112.84
CA THR A 477 -47.55 -106.39 113.07
C THR A 477 -46.29 -106.45 112.17
N VAL A 478 -45.68 -107.63 112.00
CA VAL A 478 -44.49 -107.82 111.14
C VAL A 478 -44.87 -107.73 109.65
N GLN A 479 -46.02 -108.28 109.25
CA GLN A 479 -46.51 -108.22 107.87
C GLN A 479 -46.86 -106.78 107.45
N THR A 480 -47.49 -106.00 108.33
CA THR A 480 -47.87 -104.60 108.04
C THR A 480 -46.65 -103.69 107.95
N GLN A 481 -45.64 -103.86 108.82
CA GLN A 481 -44.42 -103.03 108.78
C GLN A 481 -43.52 -103.30 107.56
N ALA A 482 -43.46 -104.54 107.06
CA ALA A 482 -42.72 -104.87 105.84
C ALA A 482 -43.39 -104.33 104.57
N GLN A 483 -44.73 -104.40 104.49
CA GLN A 483 -45.50 -103.92 103.33
C GLN A 483 -45.40 -102.39 103.17
N THR A 484 -45.56 -101.61 104.25
CA THR A 484 -45.54 -100.14 104.18
C THR A 484 -44.17 -99.57 103.81
N GLN A 485 -43.06 -100.20 104.21
CA GLN A 485 -41.71 -99.74 103.87
C GLN A 485 -41.33 -100.02 102.41
N ILE A 486 -41.86 -101.10 101.81
CA ILE A 486 -41.63 -101.43 100.39
C ILE A 486 -42.45 -100.52 99.46
N ASP A 487 -43.71 -100.22 99.80
CA ASP A 487 -44.57 -99.36 98.98
C ASP A 487 -44.05 -97.91 98.95
N THR A 488 -43.58 -97.38 100.09
CA THR A 488 -43.04 -96.01 100.19
C THR A 488 -41.74 -95.83 99.38
N ALA A 489 -40.86 -96.84 99.36
CA ALA A 489 -39.61 -96.79 98.61
C ALA A 489 -39.81 -96.88 97.08
N THR A 490 -40.85 -97.60 96.66
CA THR A 490 -41.18 -97.78 95.23
C THR A 490 -41.73 -96.49 94.60
N GLU A 491 -42.58 -95.73 95.31
CA GLU A 491 -43.10 -94.44 94.81
C GLU A 491 -42.04 -93.34 94.72
N GLN A 492 -41.08 -93.31 95.67
CA GLN A 492 -39.99 -92.32 95.67
C GLN A 492 -39.04 -92.48 94.47
N VAL A 493 -38.75 -93.72 94.05
CA VAL A 493 -37.87 -94.01 92.90
C VAL A 493 -38.53 -93.61 91.57
N VAL A 494 -39.83 -93.88 91.40
CA VAL A 494 -40.57 -93.60 90.17
C VAL A 494 -40.77 -92.09 89.95
N SER A 495 -41.01 -91.31 91.01
CA SER A 495 -41.18 -89.85 90.93
C SER A 495 -39.88 -89.11 90.56
N GLN A 496 -38.73 -89.56 91.07
CA GLN A 496 -37.44 -88.91 90.81
C GLN A 496 -36.89 -89.19 89.39
N MET A 497 -37.17 -90.36 88.79
CA MET A 497 -36.81 -90.63 87.40
C MET A 497 -37.65 -89.85 86.37
N GLY A 498 -38.92 -89.58 86.67
CA GLY A 498 -39.82 -88.81 85.80
C GLY A 498 -39.39 -87.34 85.65
N THR A 499 -38.92 -86.72 86.74
CA THR A 499 -38.48 -85.32 86.76
C THR A 499 -37.11 -85.10 86.09
N LEU A 500 -36.21 -86.08 86.16
CA LEU A 500 -34.89 -86.04 85.52
C LEU A 500 -34.98 -86.09 83.98
N THR A 501 -35.85 -86.95 83.44
CA THR A 501 -36.03 -87.14 81.99
C THR A 501 -36.58 -85.88 81.31
N GLN A 502 -37.49 -85.16 81.99
CA GLN A 502 -38.13 -83.96 81.45
C GLN A 502 -37.22 -82.74 81.44
N SER A 503 -36.31 -82.61 82.42
CA SER A 503 -35.35 -81.51 82.51
C SER A 503 -34.27 -81.55 81.41
N ILE A 504 -33.80 -82.74 81.02
CA ILE A 504 -32.79 -82.90 79.96
C ILE A 504 -33.36 -82.54 78.58
N LEU A 505 -34.58 -82.98 78.28
CA LEU A 505 -35.25 -82.71 77.00
C LEU A 505 -35.50 -81.21 76.78
N GLN A 506 -35.96 -80.49 77.81
CA GLN A 506 -36.18 -79.05 77.74
C GLN A 506 -34.88 -78.24 77.57
N GLY A 507 -33.77 -78.70 78.18
CA GLY A 507 -32.46 -78.08 78.01
C GLY A 507 -31.91 -78.18 76.58
N ILE A 508 -32.13 -79.30 75.90
CA ILE A 508 -31.67 -79.53 74.53
C ILE A 508 -32.50 -78.72 73.51
N GLU A 509 -33.82 -78.63 73.68
CA GLU A 509 -34.68 -77.84 72.78
C GLU A 509 -34.43 -76.33 72.85
N GLN A 510 -34.21 -75.77 74.04
CA GLN A 510 -33.96 -74.34 74.22
C GLN A 510 -32.63 -73.88 73.57
N ALA A 511 -31.58 -74.70 73.66
CA ALA A 511 -30.29 -74.37 73.07
C ALA A 511 -30.29 -74.45 71.53
N SER A 512 -30.99 -75.44 70.95
CA SER A 512 -31.17 -75.53 69.50
C SER A 512 -31.90 -74.30 68.94
N ALA A 513 -32.94 -73.82 69.64
CA ALA A 513 -33.65 -72.60 69.26
C ALA A 513 -32.79 -71.32 69.41
N GLN A 514 -31.93 -71.23 70.43
CA GLN A 514 -31.01 -70.09 70.58
C GLN A 514 -29.93 -70.06 69.50
N VAL A 515 -29.32 -71.20 69.16
CA VAL A 515 -28.33 -71.30 68.06
C VAL A 515 -28.97 -70.94 66.72
N GLY A 516 -30.20 -71.40 66.45
CA GLY A 516 -30.94 -71.04 65.24
C GLY A 516 -31.22 -69.53 65.13
N ARG A 517 -31.54 -68.85 66.24
CA ARG A 517 -31.76 -67.38 66.25
C ARG A 517 -30.48 -66.59 66.04
N ILE A 518 -29.36 -67.01 66.65
CA ILE A 518 -28.05 -66.37 66.50
C ILE A 518 -27.57 -66.47 65.04
N LEU A 519 -27.69 -67.63 64.42
CA LEU A 519 -27.32 -67.84 63.02
C LEU A 519 -28.21 -67.03 62.06
N ALA A 520 -29.53 -67.01 62.28
CA ALA A 520 -30.45 -66.23 61.44
C ALA A 520 -30.16 -64.72 61.54
N ALA A 521 -29.87 -64.21 62.73
CA ALA A 521 -29.49 -62.80 62.94
C ALA A 521 -28.15 -62.46 62.26
N ALA A 522 -27.15 -63.34 62.37
CA ALA A 522 -25.85 -63.16 61.73
C ALA A 522 -25.95 -63.16 60.19
N VAL A 523 -26.69 -64.10 59.59
CA VAL A 523 -26.94 -64.15 58.14
C VAL A 523 -27.65 -62.89 57.66
N THR A 524 -28.66 -62.42 58.40
CA THR A 524 -29.40 -61.19 58.06
C THR A 524 -28.50 -59.95 58.12
N GLN A 525 -27.64 -59.85 59.13
CA GLN A 525 -26.69 -58.73 59.24
C GLN A 525 -25.59 -58.79 58.16
N ILE A 526 -25.10 -59.99 57.81
CA ILE A 526 -24.15 -60.20 56.70
C ILE A 526 -24.77 -59.73 55.38
N ASP A 527 -26.01 -60.14 55.08
CA ASP A 527 -26.72 -59.72 53.87
C ASP A 527 -26.99 -58.21 53.85
N THR A 528 -27.27 -57.61 55.00
CA THR A 528 -27.47 -56.16 55.12
C THR A 528 -26.18 -55.39 54.81
N VAL A 529 -25.03 -55.79 55.39
CA VAL A 529 -23.72 -55.15 55.15
C VAL A 529 -23.28 -55.33 53.70
N LYS A 530 -23.46 -56.52 53.12
CA LYS A 530 -23.18 -56.79 51.70
C LYS A 530 -24.05 -55.93 50.77
N THR A 531 -25.34 -55.82 51.07
CA THR A 531 -26.28 -55.01 50.28
C THR A 531 -25.93 -53.51 50.36
N GLN A 532 -25.64 -53.00 51.56
CA GLN A 532 -25.21 -51.61 51.75
C GLN A 532 -23.88 -51.32 51.03
N GLY A 533 -22.90 -52.22 51.10
CA GLY A 533 -21.63 -52.10 50.39
C GLY A 533 -21.79 -52.07 48.88
N VAL A 534 -22.62 -52.96 48.31
CA VAL A 534 -22.93 -52.97 46.87
C VAL A 534 -23.67 -51.70 46.45
N GLN A 535 -24.63 -51.23 47.24
CA GLN A 535 -25.35 -49.98 46.97
C GLN A 535 -24.44 -48.76 47.03
N GLN A 536 -23.52 -48.68 47.99
CA GLN A 536 -22.55 -47.59 48.11
C GLN A 536 -21.59 -47.55 46.92
N ILE A 537 -21.07 -48.71 46.49
CA ILE A 537 -20.21 -48.83 45.31
C ILE A 537 -20.99 -48.49 44.03
N GLN A 538 -22.26 -48.90 43.90
CA GLN A 538 -23.11 -48.55 42.76
C GLN A 538 -23.41 -47.05 42.71
N ALA A 539 -23.71 -46.41 43.84
CA ALA A 539 -23.93 -44.96 43.92
C ALA A 539 -22.67 -44.19 43.51
N MET A 540 -21.49 -44.60 43.99
CA MET A 540 -20.21 -44.02 43.59
C MET A 540 -19.93 -44.21 42.08
N LYS A 541 -20.19 -45.40 41.53
CA LYS A 541 -20.07 -45.67 40.09
C LYS A 541 -21.04 -44.81 39.27
N GLN A 542 -22.28 -44.63 39.72
CA GLN A 542 -23.28 -43.79 39.06
C GLN A 542 -22.90 -42.31 39.10
N GLN A 543 -22.31 -41.81 40.20
CA GLN A 543 -21.85 -40.43 40.32
C GLN A 543 -20.75 -40.10 39.29
N VAL A 544 -19.81 -41.03 39.06
CA VAL A 544 -18.77 -40.87 38.03
C VAL A 544 -19.34 -41.03 36.62
N ALA A 545 -20.21 -42.01 36.39
CA ALA A 545 -20.88 -42.18 35.11
C ALA A 545 -21.70 -40.93 34.73
N ALA A 546 -22.41 -40.32 35.68
CA ALA A 546 -23.16 -39.08 35.47
C ALA A 546 -22.27 -37.87 35.11
N ARG A 547 -20.95 -37.93 35.39
CA ARG A 547 -19.98 -36.89 35.02
C ARG A 547 -19.26 -37.21 33.70
N VAL A 548 -19.02 -38.48 33.40
CA VAL A 548 -18.29 -38.93 32.20
C VAL A 548 -19.20 -39.11 31.00
N THR A 549 -20.40 -39.67 31.15
CA THR A 549 -21.35 -39.89 30.05
C THR A 549 -21.72 -38.60 29.32
N PRO A 550 -21.95 -37.45 29.99
CA PRO A 550 -22.19 -36.19 29.27
C PRO A 550 -21.00 -35.73 28.41
N LEU A 551 -19.75 -36.13 28.73
CA LEU A 551 -18.57 -35.74 27.95
C LEU A 551 -18.58 -36.33 26.53
N ASP A 552 -19.15 -37.53 26.34
CA ASP A 552 -19.30 -38.15 25.02
C ASP A 552 -20.13 -37.31 24.05
N THR A 553 -21.01 -36.45 24.58
CA THR A 553 -21.81 -35.52 23.77
C THR A 553 -21.23 -34.10 23.81
N GLN A 554 -20.82 -33.62 24.99
CA GLN A 554 -20.36 -32.24 25.18
C GLN A 554 -19.02 -31.95 24.51
N VAL A 555 -18.05 -32.87 24.53
CA VAL A 555 -16.73 -32.63 23.91
C VAL A 555 -16.84 -32.53 22.38
N PRO A 556 -17.48 -33.48 21.67
CA PRO A 556 -17.69 -33.35 20.22
C PRO A 556 -18.48 -32.10 19.85
N GLN A 557 -19.58 -31.80 20.57
CA GLN A 557 -20.39 -30.60 20.29
C GLN A 557 -19.60 -29.31 20.50
N ARG A 558 -18.79 -29.22 21.56
CA ARG A 558 -17.93 -28.06 21.81
C ARG A 558 -16.85 -27.91 20.75
N LEU A 559 -16.20 -29.01 20.36
CA LEU A 559 -15.19 -28.98 19.29
C LEU A 559 -15.80 -28.60 17.95
N GLN A 560 -17.00 -29.10 17.62
CA GLN A 560 -17.70 -28.73 16.39
C GLN A 560 -18.14 -27.25 16.39
N ALA A 561 -18.57 -26.74 17.53
CA ALA A 561 -18.86 -25.31 17.69
C ALA A 561 -17.60 -24.44 17.56
N LEU A 562 -16.47 -24.89 18.15
CA LEU A 562 -15.17 -24.23 18.03
C LEU A 562 -14.64 -24.30 16.58
N GLU A 563 -14.80 -25.42 15.88
CA GLU A 563 -14.46 -25.61 14.47
C GLU A 563 -15.23 -24.62 13.59
N ALA A 564 -16.55 -24.50 13.81
CA ALA A 564 -17.39 -23.53 13.11
C ALA A 564 -16.99 -22.09 13.44
N GLN A 565 -16.63 -21.80 14.69
CA GLN A 565 -16.15 -20.48 15.11
C GLN A 565 -14.79 -20.13 14.48
N VAL A 566 -13.87 -21.09 14.36
CA VAL A 566 -12.58 -20.92 13.66
C VAL A 566 -12.81 -20.68 12.18
N GLY A 567 -13.65 -21.49 11.52
CA GLY A 567 -13.99 -21.32 10.11
C GLY A 567 -14.60 -19.95 9.83
N SER A 568 -15.71 -19.63 10.50
CA SER A 568 -16.39 -18.33 10.32
C SER A 568 -15.53 -17.13 10.71
N GLY A 569 -14.67 -17.26 11.72
CA GLY A 569 -13.75 -16.19 12.12
C GLY A 569 -12.62 -15.95 11.10
N ILE A 570 -12.08 -17.02 10.51
CA ILE A 570 -11.12 -16.91 9.40
C ILE A 570 -11.79 -16.30 8.17
N ASP A 571 -12.95 -16.82 7.77
CA ASP A 571 -13.71 -16.35 6.62
C ASP A 571 -14.06 -14.87 6.76
N ALA A 572 -14.53 -14.45 7.94
CA ALA A 572 -14.83 -13.04 8.22
C ALA A 572 -13.59 -12.13 8.10
N ALA A 573 -12.43 -12.57 8.60
CA ALA A 573 -11.19 -11.80 8.51
C ALA A 573 -10.70 -11.66 7.05
N VAL A 574 -10.75 -12.75 6.29
CA VAL A 574 -10.40 -12.77 4.86
C VAL A 574 -11.38 -11.92 4.06
N GLN A 575 -12.69 -12.02 4.32
CA GLN A 575 -13.73 -11.27 3.61
C GLN A 575 -13.69 -9.77 3.93
N ALA A 576 -13.37 -9.39 5.17
CA ALA A 576 -13.11 -7.99 5.52
C ALA A 576 -11.89 -7.43 4.76
N MET A 577 -10.84 -8.23 4.62
CA MET A 577 -9.66 -7.85 3.82
C MET A 577 -9.98 -7.77 2.33
N GLN A 578 -10.76 -8.70 1.78
CA GLN A 578 -11.23 -8.66 0.39
C GLN A 578 -12.05 -7.39 0.13
N THR A 579 -12.97 -7.03 1.02
CA THR A 579 -13.74 -5.79 0.91
C THR A 579 -12.84 -4.54 0.90
N THR A 580 -11.81 -4.53 1.75
CA THR A 580 -10.81 -3.46 1.80
C THR A 580 -10.01 -3.38 0.51
N ARG A 581 -9.59 -4.55 -0.02
CA ARG A 581 -8.92 -4.66 -1.32
C ARG A 581 -9.81 -4.17 -2.45
N ASP A 582 -11.05 -4.61 -2.55
CA ASP A 582 -11.95 -4.24 -3.64
C ASP A 582 -12.22 -2.73 -3.65
N THR A 583 -12.35 -2.12 -2.47
CA THR A 583 -12.44 -0.67 -2.32
C THR A 583 -11.17 0.04 -2.83
N ALA A 584 -10.00 -0.48 -2.45
CA ALA A 584 -8.72 0.04 -2.91
C ALA A 584 -8.53 -0.12 -4.43
N GLU A 585 -8.87 -1.28 -5.00
CA GLU A 585 -8.86 -1.53 -6.45
C GLU A 585 -9.82 -0.60 -7.20
N GLY A 586 -11.00 -0.34 -6.63
CA GLY A 586 -11.94 0.65 -7.17
C GLY A 586 -11.36 2.06 -7.21
N GLN A 587 -10.68 2.49 -6.15
CA GLN A 587 -9.99 3.79 -6.09
C GLN A 587 -8.84 3.88 -7.11
N VAL A 588 -7.99 2.85 -7.18
CA VAL A 588 -6.89 2.76 -8.16
C VAL A 588 -7.41 2.76 -9.58
N THR A 589 -8.47 2.00 -9.88
CA THR A 589 -9.09 1.94 -11.20
C THR A 589 -9.70 3.29 -11.59
N SER A 590 -10.39 3.95 -10.67
CA SER A 590 -10.97 5.28 -10.89
C SER A 590 -9.88 6.32 -11.18
N ALA A 591 -8.83 6.36 -10.35
CA ALA A 591 -7.70 7.25 -10.53
C ALA A 591 -6.95 6.97 -11.84
N LYS A 592 -6.77 5.70 -12.22
CA LYS A 592 -6.20 5.32 -13.52
C LYS A 592 -7.05 5.83 -14.68
N GLY A 593 -8.37 5.68 -14.61
CA GLY A 593 -9.28 6.23 -15.64
C GLY A 593 -9.21 7.75 -15.74
N GLN A 594 -9.12 8.45 -14.60
CA GLN A 594 -8.94 9.91 -14.55
C GLN A 594 -7.58 10.33 -15.13
N LEU A 595 -6.50 9.61 -14.79
CA LEU A 595 -5.16 9.84 -15.34
C LEU A 595 -5.14 9.61 -16.84
N ASP A 596 -5.70 8.51 -17.33
CA ASP A 596 -5.75 8.20 -18.77
C ASP A 596 -6.51 9.29 -19.53
N ALA A 597 -7.67 9.75 -19.02
CA ALA A 597 -8.43 10.84 -19.61
C ALA A 597 -7.65 12.16 -19.59
N HIS A 598 -7.01 12.50 -18.47
CA HIS A 598 -6.22 13.73 -18.30
C HIS A 598 -4.97 13.75 -19.18
N LEU A 599 -4.21 12.65 -19.23
CA LEU A 599 -3.02 12.50 -20.07
C LEU A 599 -3.39 12.53 -21.55
N ASN A 600 -4.46 11.84 -21.97
CA ASN A 600 -4.92 11.88 -23.35
C ASN A 600 -5.38 13.28 -23.74
N SER A 601 -6.18 13.95 -22.92
CA SER A 601 -6.59 15.34 -23.15
C SER A 601 -5.39 16.28 -23.27
N THR A 602 -4.43 16.16 -22.35
CA THR A 602 -3.18 16.94 -22.35
C THR A 602 -2.37 16.67 -23.61
N ASN A 603 -2.23 15.41 -24.02
CA ASN A 603 -1.52 15.01 -25.23
C ASN A 603 -2.19 15.58 -26.49
N THR A 604 -3.52 15.45 -26.61
CA THR A 604 -4.28 16.00 -27.74
C THR A 604 -4.18 17.52 -27.81
N SER A 605 -4.37 18.21 -26.68
CA SER A 605 -4.28 19.67 -26.59
C SER A 605 -2.86 20.16 -26.94
N THR A 606 -1.83 19.52 -26.37
CA THR A 606 -0.42 19.88 -26.63
C THR A 606 -0.05 19.63 -28.09
N THR A 607 -0.47 18.50 -28.67
CA THR A 607 -0.22 18.19 -30.09
C THR A 607 -0.89 19.23 -31.00
N ALA A 608 -2.14 19.60 -30.71
CA ALA A 608 -2.83 20.64 -31.47
C ALA A 608 -2.15 22.02 -31.33
N ALA A 609 -1.72 22.37 -30.12
CA ALA A 609 -1.00 23.61 -29.86
C ALA A 609 0.37 23.66 -30.56
N LEU A 610 1.11 22.55 -30.61
CA LEU A 610 2.36 22.46 -31.36
C LEU A 610 2.13 22.69 -32.86
N LYS A 611 1.13 22.04 -33.43
CA LYS A 611 0.75 22.26 -34.84
C LYS A 611 0.31 23.70 -35.11
N SER A 612 -0.40 24.31 -34.17
CA SER A 612 -0.78 25.72 -34.25
C SER A 612 0.44 26.64 -34.21
N LEU A 613 1.42 26.36 -33.36
CA LEU A 613 2.67 27.11 -33.25
C LEU A 613 3.52 27.00 -34.52
N GLU A 614 3.62 25.82 -35.12
CA GLU A 614 4.28 25.61 -36.42
C GLU A 614 3.59 26.41 -37.53
N THR A 615 2.25 26.38 -37.56
CA THR A 615 1.45 27.13 -38.53
C THR A 615 1.62 28.64 -38.35
N ALA A 616 1.64 29.11 -37.08
CA ALA A 616 1.85 30.51 -36.75
C ALA A 616 3.24 30.98 -37.17
N ARG A 617 4.28 30.15 -36.94
CA ARG A 617 5.64 30.41 -37.43
C ARG A 617 5.66 30.56 -38.95
N ALA A 618 5.12 29.58 -39.68
CA ALA A 618 5.12 29.61 -41.15
C ALA A 618 4.34 30.83 -41.70
N SER A 619 3.24 31.21 -41.05
CA SER A 619 2.45 32.39 -41.42
C SER A 619 3.19 33.69 -41.14
N ALA A 620 3.88 33.79 -40.00
CA ALA A 620 4.70 34.95 -39.66
C ALA A 620 5.85 35.12 -40.66
N GLU A 621 6.53 34.02 -41.01
CA GLU A 621 7.61 34.01 -42.00
C GLU A 621 7.13 34.43 -43.38
N THR A 622 6.03 33.83 -43.87
CA THR A 622 5.42 34.17 -45.17
C THR A 622 4.98 35.64 -45.23
N SER A 623 4.33 36.12 -44.17
CA SER A 623 3.85 37.52 -44.08
C SER A 623 5.03 38.50 -44.10
N LEU A 624 6.06 38.24 -43.29
CA LEU A 624 7.24 39.09 -43.22
C LEU A 624 7.98 39.11 -44.56
N MET A 625 8.24 37.94 -45.17
CA MET A 625 8.91 37.86 -46.48
C MET A 625 8.13 38.58 -47.56
N SER A 626 6.80 38.37 -47.65
CA SER A 626 5.97 39.03 -48.66
C SER A 626 5.95 40.56 -48.52
N GLN A 627 5.86 41.07 -47.29
CA GLN A 627 5.93 42.51 -47.04
C GLN A 627 7.29 43.08 -47.45
N VAL A 628 8.38 42.39 -47.13
CA VAL A 628 9.73 42.80 -47.50
C VAL A 628 9.93 42.75 -49.01
N ASP A 629 9.49 41.71 -49.70
CA ASP A 629 9.62 41.59 -51.16
C ASP A 629 8.90 42.75 -51.87
N LYS A 630 7.68 43.08 -51.44
CA LYS A 630 6.91 44.21 -51.99
C LYS A 630 7.62 45.55 -51.74
N ALA A 631 8.10 45.77 -50.51
CA ALA A 631 8.81 47.00 -50.16
C ALA A 631 10.11 47.16 -50.95
N LEU A 632 10.93 46.10 -51.02
CA LEU A 632 12.19 46.12 -51.77
C LEU A 632 11.95 46.33 -53.27
N ALA A 633 10.94 45.69 -53.85
CA ALA A 633 10.61 45.87 -55.27
C ALA A 633 10.24 47.33 -55.57
N ALA A 634 9.38 47.94 -54.75
CA ALA A 634 8.97 49.33 -54.92
C ALA A 634 10.14 50.31 -54.75
N LEU A 635 10.97 50.11 -53.72
CA LEU A 635 12.14 50.95 -53.44
C LEU A 635 13.20 50.82 -54.56
N LYS A 636 13.45 49.59 -55.04
CA LYS A 636 14.36 49.33 -56.15
C LYS A 636 13.89 49.97 -57.46
N GLN A 637 12.60 49.84 -57.77
CA GLN A 637 12.02 50.49 -58.95
C GLN A 637 12.17 52.02 -58.89
N ARG A 638 11.95 52.63 -57.73
CA ARG A 638 12.12 54.07 -57.52
C ARG A 638 13.58 54.50 -57.67
N ALA A 639 14.52 53.73 -57.14
CA ALA A 639 15.96 53.98 -57.26
C ALA A 639 16.42 53.95 -58.73
N GLU A 640 16.04 52.91 -59.47
CA GLU A 640 16.42 52.77 -60.89
C GLU A 640 15.75 53.84 -61.75
N GLY A 641 14.49 54.20 -61.47
CA GLY A 641 13.82 55.32 -62.15
C GLY A 641 14.54 56.65 -61.97
N LEU A 642 14.98 56.98 -60.75
CA LEU A 642 15.74 58.19 -60.45
C LEU A 642 17.09 58.21 -61.18
N LYS A 643 17.83 57.10 -61.12
CA LYS A 643 19.14 56.95 -61.76
C LYS A 643 19.04 57.08 -63.28
N THR A 644 18.18 56.28 -63.91
CA THR A 644 18.05 56.23 -65.38
C THR A 644 17.53 57.55 -65.94
N GLY A 645 16.55 58.18 -65.29
CA GLY A 645 16.03 59.50 -65.67
C GLY A 645 17.09 60.59 -65.60
N ALA A 646 17.85 60.65 -64.50
CA ALA A 646 18.92 61.62 -64.33
C ALA A 646 20.07 61.38 -65.31
N GLN A 647 20.45 60.12 -65.54
CA GLN A 647 21.52 59.77 -66.48
C GLN A 647 21.16 60.16 -67.92
N ALA A 648 19.94 59.90 -68.36
CA ALA A 648 19.47 60.33 -69.68
C ALA A 648 19.56 61.86 -69.86
N GLN A 649 19.25 62.64 -68.82
CA GLN A 649 19.37 64.09 -68.85
C GLN A 649 20.84 64.56 -68.86
N VAL A 650 21.73 63.93 -68.08
CA VAL A 650 23.18 64.20 -68.12
C VAL A 650 23.75 63.90 -69.51
N ASP A 651 23.35 62.78 -70.12
CA ASP A 651 23.76 62.40 -71.48
C ASP A 651 23.24 63.40 -72.52
N ALA A 652 22.01 63.91 -72.35
CA ALA A 652 21.46 64.95 -73.23
C ALA A 652 22.25 66.26 -73.14
N VAL A 653 22.64 66.71 -71.93
CA VAL A 653 23.46 67.92 -71.78
C VAL A 653 24.87 67.70 -72.34
N THR A 654 25.46 66.52 -72.14
CA THR A 654 26.76 66.14 -72.71
C THR A 654 26.73 66.15 -74.25
N THR A 655 25.67 65.60 -74.82
CA THR A 655 25.45 65.62 -76.28
C THR A 655 25.28 67.05 -76.78
N ASN A 656 24.51 67.89 -76.06
CA ASN A 656 24.33 69.29 -76.39
C ASN A 656 25.66 70.07 -76.38
N ALA A 657 26.51 69.83 -75.37
CA ALA A 657 27.86 70.41 -75.31
C ALA A 657 28.70 69.99 -76.53
N THR A 658 28.67 68.71 -76.88
CA THR A 658 29.40 68.16 -78.04
C THR A 658 28.94 68.79 -79.35
N THR A 659 27.63 68.91 -79.57
CA THR A 659 27.05 69.50 -80.78
C THR A 659 27.22 71.02 -80.84
N SER A 660 27.19 71.71 -79.70
CA SER A 660 27.41 73.16 -79.62
C SER A 660 28.86 73.55 -79.93
N LYS A 661 29.82 72.66 -79.64
CA LYS A 661 31.25 72.92 -79.81
C LYS A 661 31.64 73.46 -81.20
N PRO A 662 31.37 72.78 -82.32
CA PRO A 662 31.74 73.28 -83.64
C PRO A 662 31.03 74.60 -83.99
N GLN A 663 29.78 74.78 -83.56
CA GLN A 663 29.02 76.00 -83.83
C GLN A 663 29.65 77.22 -83.13
N LEU A 664 30.12 77.05 -81.90
CA LEU A 664 30.74 78.13 -81.13
C LEU A 664 32.17 78.44 -81.57
N LEU A 665 32.91 77.45 -82.06
CA LEU A 665 34.31 77.64 -82.47
C LEU A 665 34.46 78.07 -83.93
N SER A 666 33.49 77.76 -84.81
CA SER A 666 33.54 78.13 -86.23
C SER A 666 33.71 79.64 -86.51
N PRO A 667 33.14 80.58 -85.73
CA PRO A 667 33.41 82.01 -85.94
C PRO A 667 34.88 82.36 -85.66
N LEU A 668 35.50 81.72 -84.66
CA LEU A 668 36.92 81.88 -84.37
C LEU A 668 37.77 81.29 -85.50
N ASP A 669 37.41 80.12 -86.03
CA ASP A 669 38.06 79.55 -87.21
C ASP A 669 37.99 80.48 -88.43
N ALA A 670 36.82 81.07 -88.68
CA ALA A 670 36.63 82.01 -89.78
C ALA A 670 37.49 83.28 -89.63
N ILE A 671 37.62 83.80 -88.40
CA ILE A 671 38.51 84.94 -88.11
C ILE A 671 39.97 84.53 -88.32
N GLY A 672 40.37 83.33 -87.87
CA GLY A 672 41.71 82.80 -88.11
C GLY A 672 42.05 82.68 -89.60
N ALA A 673 41.14 82.12 -90.39
CA ALA A 673 41.29 82.05 -91.85
C ALA A 673 41.38 83.44 -92.49
N GLN A 674 40.58 84.41 -92.03
CA GLN A 674 40.62 85.79 -92.51
C GLN A 674 41.98 86.45 -92.24
N LEU A 675 42.54 86.24 -91.03
CA LEU A 675 43.87 86.74 -90.66
C LEU A 675 44.97 86.11 -91.52
N GLN A 676 44.93 84.78 -91.70
CA GLN A 676 45.88 84.06 -92.56
C GLN A 676 45.82 84.50 -94.03
N ALA A 677 44.63 84.85 -94.53
CA ALA A 677 44.43 85.35 -95.89
C ALA A 677 44.92 86.81 -96.11
N GLY A 678 45.65 87.39 -95.15
CA GLY A 678 46.29 88.70 -95.27
C GLY A 678 45.32 89.87 -95.14
N ALA A 679 44.40 89.82 -94.17
CA ALA A 679 43.41 90.88 -93.95
C ALA A 679 44.00 92.30 -93.85
N PHE A 680 45.18 92.44 -93.24
CA PHE A 680 45.86 93.73 -93.07
C PHE A 680 46.90 94.03 -94.16
N ALA A 681 47.52 92.98 -94.73
CA ALA A 681 48.53 93.13 -95.77
C ALA A 681 47.94 93.54 -97.13
N LYS A 682 46.70 93.14 -97.45
CA LYS A 682 46.04 93.46 -98.73
C LYS A 682 45.87 94.97 -98.96
N PRO A 683 45.31 95.76 -98.02
CA PRO A 683 45.25 97.22 -98.14
C PRO A 683 46.62 97.88 -98.35
N VAL A 684 47.65 97.39 -97.65
CA VAL A 684 49.03 97.88 -97.81
C VAL A 684 49.59 97.57 -99.19
N GLY A 685 49.40 96.35 -99.70
CA GLY A 685 49.82 95.98 -101.05
C GLY A 685 49.13 96.81 -102.13
N ALA A 686 47.82 97.07 -101.99
CA ALA A 686 47.08 97.94 -102.89
C ALA A 686 47.55 99.40 -102.82
N ALA A 687 47.84 99.91 -101.62
CA ALA A 687 48.39 101.24 -101.42
C ALA A 687 49.78 101.38 -102.06
N ASN A 688 50.65 100.38 -101.88
CA ASN A 688 51.97 100.33 -102.50
C ASN A 688 51.88 100.35 -104.04
N GLY A 689 50.93 99.60 -104.61
CA GLY A 689 50.64 99.63 -106.04
C GLY A 689 50.24 101.02 -106.52
N ARG A 690 49.31 101.69 -105.81
CA ARG A 690 48.89 103.07 -106.13
C ARG A 690 50.04 104.08 -106.03
N VAL A 691 50.82 104.02 -104.95
CA VAL A 691 52.02 104.85 -104.75
C VAL A 691 53.00 104.67 -105.91
N THR A 692 53.29 103.42 -106.28
CA THR A 692 54.21 103.10 -107.37
C THR A 692 53.71 103.70 -108.69
N SER A 693 52.43 103.52 -109.02
CA SER A 693 51.85 104.09 -110.25
C SER A 693 51.85 105.62 -110.26
N ALA A 694 51.53 106.26 -109.13
CA ALA A 694 51.51 107.72 -109.02
C ALA A 694 52.91 108.34 -109.17
N LEU A 695 53.93 107.75 -108.54
CA LEU A 695 55.31 108.19 -108.66
C LEU A 695 55.86 107.96 -110.08
N GLN A 696 55.50 106.85 -110.73
CA GLN A 696 55.87 106.61 -112.15
C GLN A 696 55.23 107.62 -113.10
N ALA A 697 53.98 108.04 -112.85
CA ALA A 697 53.29 109.05 -113.67
C ALA A 697 53.82 110.48 -113.45
N LEU A 698 54.51 110.74 -112.34
CA LEU A 698 55.07 112.05 -112.02
C LEU A 698 56.25 112.41 -112.94
N GLY A 699 57.13 111.46 -113.25
CA GLY A 699 58.30 111.67 -114.11
C GLY A 699 57.98 112.30 -115.47
N PRO A 700 57.08 111.71 -116.29
CA PRO A 700 56.67 112.27 -117.57
C PRO A 700 56.03 113.67 -117.46
N ARG A 701 55.29 113.95 -116.38
CA ARG A 701 54.66 115.25 -116.14
C ARG A 701 55.68 116.33 -115.79
N LEU A 702 56.68 115.99 -114.99
CA LEU A 702 57.81 116.88 -114.70
C LEU A 702 58.67 117.13 -115.93
N ASP A 703 58.89 116.11 -116.77
CA ASP A 703 59.66 116.26 -117.99
C ASP A 703 59.00 117.24 -118.99
N ALA A 704 57.68 117.18 -119.12
CA ALA A 704 56.91 118.15 -119.91
C ALA A 704 56.99 119.59 -119.37
N LEU A 705 57.15 119.77 -118.05
CA LEU A 705 57.36 121.09 -117.42
C LEU A 705 58.81 121.59 -117.57
N ALA A 706 59.77 120.68 -117.74
CA ALA A 706 61.21 120.99 -117.85
C ALA A 706 61.66 121.38 -119.27
N THR A 707 60.89 121.04 -120.30
CA THR A 707 61.04 121.54 -121.68
C THR A 707 60.36 122.89 -121.84
#